data_AF-A0A5N5MI54-F1
#
_entry.id   AF-A0A5N5MI54-F1
#
_cell.length_a   1.000
_cell.length_b   1.000
_cell.length_c   1.000
_cell.angle_alpha   90.00
_cell.angle_beta   90.00
_cell.angle_gamma   90.00
#
_symmetry.space_group_name_H-M   'P 1'
#
loop_
_entity.id
_entity.type
_entity.pdbx_description
1 polymer ?
#
loop_
_entity_poly.entity_id
_entity_poly.type
_entity_poly.pdbx_seq_one_letter_code
_entity_poly.pdbx_strand_id
1 'polypeptide(L)'
;MAPKITISIDRGGTFTDVHAIVPDRADIVLKLLSVDPSNYSDAPTEGIRRVIELVTGETIPRGVPLRLDAVECLRMGTTVATNALLERKGTRSALLTTKGFRDLLKIGNQARPDIFDLSARRPDVLFEAVVEVDERIIPSHPRSDKEALAAYRAITGTTGETYHVLQELNVEAVTADLRSLKAKGFGSVAVALVNSFACPDHERLIGETASSLGLSVALSSTLQPMIKVVPRGMSATADAYLTPVIKSYIDAISANFEGGLGGAHGCRVEFMQSDGGLVDFRQFSGLRAILSGPAAGVVGFSATSWDPEARVPIIGFDMGGTSTDVSRFDGHLDHTFSSSISGVSIQAPQLDINTVAAGGGSILSWRNGLFQVGPESASAHPGPACYRKGGPLTVTDANLFLGRLLPEYFPKIFGPNEDQPLDRDITTKLFTELTDKINADQEVHYTPEEIALGFLKVADESMTRPIRNLTEARGFETSSHHLACFGGAGGQHACNVAASLGISRIIVHKYSSILSAYGLALADIVHEVQEPMAAEYHTATIPVLKRLAALQQRSEAHLTSQGFKPDQLMHQLFLNMRYEGSDTSLMIMQPENGDFAGAFVDRHRREFSFALDRPVLVDDVRIRSVAASRSITEKSPLQQLQEATLSAAGKPTQITPVYFEAGAGYVDTPVHQLRTLGKDVQLHGPAIIIDETQTIVVAPNAVAYVLQTCLIIDLESDEAKAKAAAADEVAQVDPIRLTIFGHRFMSVAEQMGRTLQKTAVSTNIKERLDFSCALFSPDGGLVANAPHVPVHLGSMQFAVRFQHQRWLSKLKEGDVLVANHPISGGTHLPDVTVVTPVFSRGTDEIIFYVASRGHHADIGGILPGSMPPNSTELWQEGTAIESELLVSGGVFNESRMRELFLDVPSRFPGCSGSRNISDNLSDLKAQIAANARGIALIQNLIDEYGLSTVQTYMYAIQTTAEQAAVDYMDDGTPIRLTITIDSKDGSAVFDFAGTGPEVHGNINAPEAITHSAIIYALRCMINADIPLNQGCLSPIDIRIPRPSILSPTRAAAVVGGNVTTSQRVTDVVLKALGACAASQGCLNNLTFGIDAKKDESGAVVPGFGYYETIAGGAGAGPGWHGESGVHVHMTNTRITDPEILEKRYPCILRRFELREDTGGHGKFRGGDGVAREIEFLTPVQCSILSERRVHRPYGMEGGEAAQTGLNLWLSKDAYTGEDRTVNMGGKGSVAMTTGDRVVIMTPGGGGWGAEEGMNGVC
;
A
#
# COMPACT_ATOMS: atom_id res chain seq x y z
N MET A 1 -15.01 -43.10 28.77
CA MET A 1 -15.29 -42.26 27.59
C MET A 1 -14.00 -42.15 26.79
N ALA A 2 -14.05 -41.87 25.49
CA ALA A 2 -12.85 -41.42 24.79
C ALA A 2 -12.36 -40.10 25.41
N PRO A 3 -11.05 -39.79 25.39
CA PRO A 3 -10.57 -38.46 25.75
C PRO A 3 -11.18 -37.43 24.78
N LYS A 4 -11.33 -36.19 25.24
CA LYS A 4 -11.78 -35.06 24.41
C LYS A 4 -10.57 -34.18 24.10
N ILE A 5 -9.82 -34.55 23.07
CA ILE A 5 -8.64 -33.80 22.64
C ILE A 5 -9.10 -32.61 21.79
N THR A 6 -8.53 -31.42 22.03
CA THR A 6 -8.56 -30.31 21.07
C THR A 6 -7.18 -30.21 20.43
N ILE A 7 -7.11 -30.25 19.10
CA ILE A 7 -5.86 -30.15 18.33
C ILE A 7 -5.91 -28.89 17.49
N SER A 8 -4.87 -28.06 17.59
CA SER A 8 -4.70 -26.81 16.86
C SER A 8 -3.41 -26.84 16.05
N ILE A 9 -3.48 -26.53 14.76
CA ILE A 9 -2.36 -26.67 13.83
C ILE A 9 -2.24 -25.43 12.96
N ASP A 10 -1.07 -24.78 12.99
CA ASP A 10 -0.71 -23.76 11.99
C ASP A 10 0.33 -24.30 11.00
N ARG A 11 0.14 -24.01 9.72
CA ARG A 11 1.01 -24.45 8.62
C ARG A 11 1.74 -23.27 8.02
N GLY A 12 2.81 -22.84 8.71
CA GLY A 12 3.74 -21.82 8.24
C GLY A 12 4.62 -22.29 7.07
N GLY A 13 5.44 -21.38 6.52
CA GLY A 13 6.28 -21.68 5.36
C GLY A 13 7.46 -22.62 5.66
N THR A 14 8.13 -22.43 6.79
CA THR A 14 9.30 -23.25 7.20
C THR A 14 8.88 -24.47 8.03
N PHE A 15 8.04 -24.24 9.06
CA PHE A 15 7.60 -25.25 10.02
C PHE A 15 6.07 -25.28 10.12
N THR A 16 5.54 -26.46 10.45
CA THR A 16 4.15 -26.71 10.84
C THR A 16 4.14 -26.94 12.34
N ASP A 17 3.32 -26.17 13.05
CA ASP A 17 3.25 -26.12 14.50
C ASP A 17 1.95 -26.71 15.01
N VAL A 18 2.05 -27.61 15.99
CA VAL A 18 0.94 -28.37 16.55
C VAL A 18 0.89 -28.14 18.06
N HIS A 19 -0.27 -27.68 18.54
CA HIS A 19 -0.62 -27.61 19.95
C HIS A 19 -1.83 -28.53 20.19
N ALA A 20 -1.82 -29.35 21.23
CA ALA A 20 -2.96 -30.18 21.58
C ALA A 20 -3.24 -30.18 23.09
N ILE A 21 -4.47 -29.80 23.43
CA ILE A 21 -5.01 -29.77 24.79
C ILE A 21 -5.62 -31.13 25.08
N VAL A 22 -5.19 -31.74 26.19
CA VAL A 22 -5.66 -33.06 26.64
C VAL A 22 -6.16 -32.92 28.08
N PRO A 23 -7.44 -33.20 28.38
CA PRO A 23 -7.98 -33.08 29.74
C PRO A 23 -7.15 -33.83 30.77
N ASP A 24 -6.92 -33.18 31.92
CA ASP A 24 -6.15 -33.67 33.07
C ASP A 24 -4.69 -34.08 32.75
N ARG A 25 -4.10 -33.55 31.67
CA ARG A 25 -2.68 -33.70 31.31
C ARG A 25 -2.06 -32.35 30.95
N ALA A 26 -0.73 -32.32 30.78
CA ALA A 26 -0.05 -31.18 30.17
C ALA A 26 -0.26 -31.16 28.65
N ASP A 27 -0.27 -29.97 28.07
CA ASP A 27 -0.39 -29.76 26.62
C ASP A 27 0.74 -30.46 25.84
N ILE A 28 0.40 -31.00 24.67
CA ILE A 28 1.36 -31.59 23.74
C ILE A 28 1.74 -30.54 22.69
N VAL A 29 3.05 -30.33 22.49
CA VAL A 29 3.60 -29.44 21.47
C VAL A 29 4.48 -30.25 20.52
N LEU A 30 4.29 -30.08 19.21
CA LEU A 30 5.15 -30.67 18.17
C LEU A 30 5.46 -29.61 17.08
N LYS A 31 6.68 -29.65 16.54
CA LYS A 31 7.15 -28.81 15.44
C LYS A 31 7.69 -29.71 14.33
N LEU A 32 7.19 -29.57 13.11
CA LEU A 32 7.51 -30.39 11.94
C LEU A 32 7.98 -29.50 10.78
N LEU A 33 8.74 -30.03 9.81
CA LEU A 33 9.03 -29.28 8.58
C LEU A 33 7.75 -29.22 7.72
N SER A 34 7.43 -28.04 7.16
CA SER A 34 6.19 -27.89 6.36
C SER A 34 6.23 -28.59 4.99
N VAL A 35 7.43 -28.96 4.53
CA VAL A 35 7.69 -29.72 3.30
C VAL A 35 8.87 -30.68 3.56
N ASP A 36 8.56 -31.96 3.67
CA ASP A 36 9.52 -33.05 3.92
C ASP A 36 9.02 -34.35 3.24
N PRO A 37 9.13 -34.43 1.90
CA PRO A 37 8.58 -35.53 1.11
C PRO A 37 9.32 -36.86 1.31
N SER A 38 10.45 -36.85 2.02
CA SER A 38 11.21 -38.05 2.38
C SER A 38 10.54 -38.83 3.52
N ASN A 39 9.82 -38.13 4.41
CA ASN A 39 9.26 -38.72 5.64
C ASN A 39 7.72 -38.80 5.67
N TYR A 40 7.01 -37.79 5.19
CA TYR A 40 5.54 -37.71 5.24
C TYR A 40 4.98 -36.87 4.09
N SER A 41 3.80 -37.25 3.59
CA SER A 41 3.10 -36.55 2.51
C SER A 41 2.42 -35.25 2.96
N ASP A 42 2.03 -35.15 4.23
CA ASP A 42 1.38 -33.97 4.81
C ASP A 42 1.72 -33.80 6.30
N ALA A 43 2.24 -32.62 6.67
CA ALA A 43 2.71 -32.33 8.01
C ALA A 43 1.57 -32.21 9.05
N PRO A 44 0.45 -31.50 8.79
CA PRO A 44 -0.72 -31.53 9.68
C PRO A 44 -1.22 -32.95 10.00
N THR A 45 -1.34 -33.81 8.99
CA THR A 45 -1.80 -35.20 9.18
C THR A 45 -0.82 -36.01 10.03
N GLU A 46 0.49 -35.90 9.80
CA GLU A 46 1.53 -36.52 10.65
C GLU A 46 1.51 -35.96 12.08
N GLY A 47 1.21 -34.68 12.26
CA GLY A 47 1.00 -34.04 13.57
C GLY A 47 -0.17 -34.64 14.34
N ILE A 48 -1.35 -34.75 13.72
CA ILE A 48 -2.55 -35.36 14.31
C ILE A 48 -2.26 -36.83 14.69
N ARG A 49 -1.60 -37.58 13.79
CA ARG A 49 -1.19 -38.96 14.05
C ARG A 49 -0.35 -39.06 15.33
N ARG A 50 0.74 -38.28 15.43
CA ARG A 50 1.63 -38.27 16.62
C ARG A 50 0.90 -37.86 17.90
N VAL A 51 -0.02 -36.88 17.86
CA VAL A 51 -0.83 -36.50 19.03
C VAL A 51 -1.72 -37.67 19.47
N ILE A 52 -2.39 -38.37 18.55
CA ILE A 52 -3.24 -39.53 18.91
C ILE A 52 -2.38 -40.66 19.50
N GLU A 53 -1.21 -40.97 18.92
CA GLU A 53 -0.28 -41.97 19.47
C GLU A 53 0.15 -41.60 20.91
N LEU A 54 0.53 -40.35 21.15
CA LEU A 54 0.97 -39.87 22.47
C LEU A 54 -0.15 -39.87 23.53
N VAL A 55 -1.41 -39.67 23.14
CA VAL A 55 -2.53 -39.67 24.08
C VAL A 55 -3.03 -41.08 24.39
N THR A 56 -3.11 -41.94 23.37
CA THR A 56 -3.68 -43.30 23.45
C THR A 56 -2.66 -44.36 23.88
N GLY A 57 -1.39 -44.22 23.48
CA GLY A 57 -0.36 -45.24 23.59
C GLY A 57 -0.39 -46.29 22.47
N GLU A 58 -1.28 -46.17 21.49
CA GLU A 58 -1.35 -47.07 20.33
C GLU A 58 -0.47 -46.55 19.19
N THR A 59 0.28 -47.44 18.51
CA THR A 59 1.12 -47.06 17.35
C THR A 59 0.30 -47.10 16.06
N ILE A 60 0.28 -45.99 15.33
CA ILE A 60 -0.50 -45.82 14.10
C ILE A 60 0.46 -45.73 12.91
N PRO A 61 0.47 -46.68 11.96
CA PRO A 61 1.35 -46.61 10.79
C PRO A 61 1.14 -45.35 9.94
N ARG A 62 2.22 -44.74 9.43
CA ARG A 62 2.13 -43.63 8.46
C ARG A 62 1.37 -44.09 7.20
N GLY A 63 0.55 -43.20 6.65
CA GLY A 63 -0.20 -43.44 5.41
C GLY A 63 -1.51 -44.25 5.55
N VAL A 64 -1.93 -44.57 6.79
CA VAL A 64 -3.26 -45.16 7.07
C VAL A 64 -4.22 -44.04 7.47
N PRO A 65 -5.49 -44.03 7.01
CA PRO A 65 -6.48 -43.05 7.44
C PRO A 65 -6.70 -43.03 8.95
N LEU A 66 -6.80 -41.84 9.54
CA LEU A 66 -6.92 -41.64 10.97
C LEU A 66 -8.38 -41.64 11.44
N ARG A 67 -8.61 -41.96 12.72
CA ARG A 67 -9.92 -41.89 13.38
C ARG A 67 -9.99 -40.68 14.30
N LEU A 68 -11.13 -39.98 14.28
CA LEU A 68 -11.35 -38.76 15.07
C LEU A 68 -12.25 -38.96 16.31
N ASP A 69 -12.56 -40.21 16.70
CA ASP A 69 -13.41 -40.52 17.88
C ASP A 69 -12.88 -39.94 19.21
N ALA A 70 -11.59 -39.63 19.28
CA ALA A 70 -10.88 -39.07 20.43
C ALA A 70 -10.67 -37.54 20.34
N VAL A 71 -11.15 -36.89 19.28
CA VAL A 71 -10.91 -35.46 19.00
C VAL A 71 -12.24 -34.71 19.08
N GLU A 72 -12.42 -33.85 20.08
CA GLU A 72 -13.60 -32.98 20.20
C GLU A 72 -13.55 -31.82 19.20
N CYS A 73 -12.36 -31.32 18.89
CA CYS A 73 -12.16 -30.20 17.98
C CYS A 73 -10.79 -30.27 17.28
N LEU A 74 -10.79 -30.07 15.96
CA LEU A 74 -9.60 -29.88 15.13
C LEU A 74 -9.65 -28.46 14.55
N ARG A 75 -8.60 -27.67 14.80
CA ARG A 75 -8.48 -26.26 14.40
C ARG A 75 -7.28 -26.05 13.50
N MET A 76 -7.47 -25.34 12.38
CA MET A 76 -6.42 -25.22 11.35
C MET A 76 -6.24 -23.79 10.82
N GLY A 77 -5.00 -23.30 10.87
CA GLY A 77 -4.48 -22.19 10.07
C GLY A 77 -3.80 -22.71 8.80
N THR A 78 -3.82 -21.96 7.69
CA THR A 78 -3.16 -22.42 6.46
C THR A 78 -2.67 -21.29 5.56
N THR A 79 -1.40 -21.40 5.13
CA THR A 79 -0.79 -20.50 4.14
C THR A 79 -1.16 -20.84 2.68
N VAL A 80 -1.94 -21.91 2.43
CA VAL A 80 -2.22 -22.42 1.07
C VAL A 80 -2.85 -21.38 0.14
N ALA A 81 -3.79 -20.55 0.60
CA ALA A 81 -4.37 -19.49 -0.23
C ALA A 81 -3.34 -18.40 -0.58
N THR A 82 -2.57 -17.95 0.41
CA THR A 82 -1.51 -16.96 0.24
C THR A 82 -0.45 -17.47 -0.76
N ASN A 83 -0.01 -18.72 -0.61
CA ASN A 83 1.01 -19.31 -1.46
C ASN A 83 0.49 -19.56 -2.89
N ALA A 84 -0.74 -20.04 -3.06
CA ALA A 84 -1.36 -20.21 -4.38
C ALA A 84 -1.54 -18.87 -5.13
N LEU A 85 -1.78 -17.76 -4.40
CA LEU A 85 -1.81 -16.41 -4.96
C LEU A 85 -0.41 -15.90 -5.34
N LEU A 86 0.58 -16.06 -4.46
CA LEU A 86 1.96 -15.63 -4.67
C LEU A 86 2.64 -16.40 -5.82
N GLU A 87 2.49 -17.72 -5.84
CA GLU A 87 3.10 -18.61 -6.85
C GLU A 87 2.29 -18.67 -8.17
N ARG A 88 1.14 -17.99 -8.24
CA ARG A 88 0.18 -18.02 -9.35
C ARG A 88 -0.25 -19.46 -9.75
N LYS A 89 -0.62 -20.24 -8.74
CA LYS A 89 -1.09 -21.65 -8.82
C LYS A 89 -2.56 -21.81 -8.43
N GLY A 90 -3.42 -20.89 -8.87
CA GLY A 90 -4.87 -20.97 -8.71
C GLY A 90 -5.57 -21.80 -9.78
N THR A 91 -6.90 -21.79 -9.75
CA THR A 91 -7.77 -22.46 -10.74
C THR A 91 -8.07 -21.55 -11.93
N ARG A 92 -8.06 -22.12 -13.14
CA ARG A 92 -8.42 -21.44 -14.40
C ARG A 92 -9.79 -20.77 -14.30
N SER A 93 -9.79 -19.43 -14.24
CA SER A 93 -10.96 -18.60 -13.99
C SER A 93 -11.27 -17.64 -15.15
N ALA A 94 -12.54 -17.28 -15.32
CA ALA A 94 -12.99 -16.26 -16.27
C ALA A 94 -13.82 -15.17 -15.59
N LEU A 95 -13.74 -13.95 -16.11
CA LEU A 95 -14.50 -12.79 -15.65
C LEU A 95 -15.77 -12.60 -16.50
N LEU A 96 -16.91 -12.39 -15.85
CA LEU A 96 -18.12 -11.84 -16.46
C LEU A 96 -18.26 -10.40 -15.94
N THR A 97 -18.30 -9.43 -16.86
CA THR A 97 -18.42 -8.01 -16.50
C THR A 97 -19.32 -7.27 -17.50
N THR A 98 -19.78 -6.08 -17.11
CA THR A 98 -20.61 -5.20 -17.94
C THR A 98 -19.93 -4.89 -19.27
N LYS A 99 -20.67 -4.96 -20.37
CA LYS A 99 -20.18 -4.63 -21.72
C LYS A 99 -19.67 -3.19 -21.82
N GLY A 100 -18.56 -3.02 -22.54
CA GLY A 100 -17.74 -1.80 -22.57
C GLY A 100 -16.64 -1.76 -21.52
N PHE A 101 -16.51 -2.78 -20.66
CA PHE A 101 -15.56 -2.82 -19.53
C PHE A 101 -14.65 -4.06 -19.51
N ARG A 102 -14.51 -4.78 -20.62
CA ARG A 102 -13.68 -6.01 -20.73
C ARG A 102 -12.28 -5.91 -20.09
N ASP A 103 -11.57 -4.80 -20.29
CA ASP A 103 -10.22 -4.58 -19.77
C ASP A 103 -10.18 -3.83 -18.43
N LEU A 104 -11.33 -3.48 -17.84
CA LEU A 104 -11.42 -2.58 -16.68
C LEU A 104 -10.53 -3.05 -15.50
N LEU A 105 -10.50 -4.34 -15.21
CA LEU A 105 -9.63 -4.89 -14.15
C LEU A 105 -8.15 -4.99 -14.59
N LYS A 106 -7.86 -5.09 -15.89
CA LYS A 106 -6.49 -5.11 -16.43
C LYS A 106 -5.85 -3.71 -16.43
N ILE A 107 -6.64 -2.68 -16.73
CA ILE A 107 -6.25 -1.26 -16.57
C ILE A 107 -6.19 -0.91 -15.07
N GLY A 108 -7.12 -1.46 -14.28
CA GLY A 108 -7.17 -1.29 -12.82
C GLY A 108 -7.37 0.16 -12.44
N ASN A 109 -6.43 0.71 -11.67
CA ASN A 109 -6.42 2.13 -11.28
C ASN A 109 -5.51 3.01 -12.17
N GLN A 110 -4.97 2.46 -13.27
CA GLN A 110 -4.01 3.04 -14.23
C GLN A 110 -2.60 3.39 -13.71
N ALA A 111 -2.34 3.34 -12.40
CA ALA A 111 -1.02 3.66 -11.83
C ALA A 111 -0.04 2.49 -11.99
N ARG A 112 1.27 2.79 -12.14
CA ARG A 112 2.37 1.81 -12.09
C ARG A 112 2.85 1.60 -10.63
N PRO A 113 3.28 0.38 -10.24
CA PRO A 113 3.63 0.08 -8.85
C PRO A 113 4.94 0.75 -8.39
N ASP A 114 5.96 0.74 -9.25
CA ASP A 114 7.18 1.52 -9.14
C ASP A 114 7.13 2.67 -10.15
N ILE A 115 7.51 3.89 -9.76
CA ILE A 115 7.51 5.04 -10.67
C ILE A 115 8.74 5.10 -11.58
N PHE A 116 9.85 4.46 -11.21
CA PHE A 116 11.15 4.52 -11.90
C PHE A 116 11.43 3.31 -12.81
N ASP A 117 10.69 2.22 -12.67
CA ASP A 117 10.69 1.12 -13.64
C ASP A 117 10.21 1.61 -15.03
N LEU A 118 11.12 1.63 -16.01
CA LEU A 118 10.82 2.01 -17.39
C LEU A 118 9.98 1.00 -18.17
N SER A 119 9.86 -0.25 -17.67
CA SER A 119 8.89 -1.20 -18.21
C SER A 119 7.47 -0.93 -17.70
N ALA A 120 7.33 -0.16 -16.61
CA ALA A 120 6.10 0.17 -15.90
C ALA A 120 5.25 -1.07 -15.54
N ARG A 121 5.91 -2.22 -15.34
CA ARG A 121 5.26 -3.54 -15.34
C ARG A 121 4.28 -3.67 -14.19
N ARG A 122 3.06 -4.12 -14.51
CA ARG A 122 2.05 -4.49 -13.49
C ARG A 122 2.06 -6.01 -13.21
N PRO A 123 1.53 -6.44 -12.05
CA PRO A 123 1.17 -7.83 -11.83
C PRO A 123 0.03 -8.22 -12.79
N ASP A 124 0.12 -9.40 -13.40
CA ASP A 124 -0.94 -9.93 -14.25
C ASP A 124 -2.27 -10.14 -13.50
N VAL A 125 -3.38 -10.19 -14.24
CA VAL A 125 -4.72 -10.53 -13.73
C VAL A 125 -4.85 -12.03 -13.39
N LEU A 126 -5.88 -12.40 -12.62
CA LEU A 126 -6.14 -13.79 -12.17
C LEU A 126 -7.11 -14.58 -13.07
N PHE A 127 -7.61 -13.97 -14.15
CA PHE A 127 -8.54 -14.57 -15.11
C PHE A 127 -7.89 -14.68 -16.50
N GLU A 128 -8.18 -15.76 -17.23
CA GLU A 128 -7.62 -15.99 -18.59
C GLU A 128 -8.60 -15.60 -19.71
N ALA A 129 -9.85 -15.30 -19.38
CA ALA A 129 -10.89 -14.91 -20.33
C ALA A 129 -11.87 -13.92 -19.70
N VAL A 130 -12.48 -13.10 -20.56
CA VAL A 130 -13.55 -12.17 -20.20
C VAL A 130 -14.77 -12.42 -21.08
N VAL A 131 -15.95 -12.29 -20.52
CA VAL A 131 -17.24 -12.24 -21.22
C VAL A 131 -17.91 -10.91 -20.87
N GLU A 132 -18.25 -10.15 -21.90
CA GLU A 132 -19.01 -8.91 -21.79
C GLU A 132 -20.50 -9.20 -21.78
N VAL A 133 -21.15 -8.96 -20.64
CA VAL A 133 -22.58 -9.13 -20.47
C VAL A 133 -23.31 -7.89 -20.94
N ASP A 134 -24.36 -8.08 -21.74
CA ASP A 134 -25.14 -6.99 -22.34
C ASP A 134 -26.25 -6.53 -21.37
N GLU A 135 -25.83 -5.90 -20.26
CA GLU A 135 -26.70 -5.28 -19.25
C GLU A 135 -26.21 -3.87 -18.88
N ARG A 136 -27.07 -3.00 -18.31
CA ARG A 136 -26.61 -1.72 -17.75
C ARG A 136 -27.58 -1.15 -16.73
N ILE A 137 -27.07 -0.78 -15.55
CA ILE A 137 -27.78 -0.04 -14.49
C ILE A 137 -26.92 1.16 -14.06
N ILE A 138 -27.53 2.34 -13.88
CA ILE A 138 -26.85 3.58 -13.47
C ILE A 138 -27.58 4.28 -12.30
N PRO A 139 -26.90 5.06 -11.45
CA PRO A 139 -27.54 5.87 -10.41
C PRO A 139 -28.35 7.05 -10.98
N SER A 140 -29.39 7.47 -10.26
CA SER A 140 -30.21 8.65 -10.59
C SER A 140 -29.59 9.94 -10.06
N HIS A 141 -28.58 10.49 -10.75
CA HIS A 141 -27.89 11.70 -10.29
C HIS A 141 -28.81 12.96 -10.27
N PRO A 142 -28.86 13.76 -9.18
CA PRO A 142 -29.82 14.87 -9.05
C PRO A 142 -29.67 16.04 -10.03
N ARG A 143 -28.49 16.22 -10.64
CA ARG A 143 -28.25 17.24 -11.68
C ARG A 143 -28.47 16.72 -13.11
N SER A 144 -29.07 15.54 -13.29
CA SER A 144 -29.43 15.02 -14.61
C SER A 144 -30.73 15.65 -15.13
N ASP A 145 -30.78 15.91 -16.43
CA ASP A 145 -31.99 16.35 -17.11
C ASP A 145 -33.04 15.23 -17.06
N LYS A 146 -34.25 15.56 -16.62
CA LYS A 146 -35.30 14.55 -16.35
C LYS A 146 -35.66 13.72 -17.58
N GLU A 147 -35.64 14.34 -18.76
CA GLU A 147 -35.96 13.69 -20.03
C GLU A 147 -34.91 12.65 -20.45
N ALA A 148 -33.63 12.84 -20.09
CA ALA A 148 -32.54 11.90 -20.40
C ALA A 148 -32.70 10.54 -19.70
N LEU A 149 -33.40 10.50 -18.56
CA LEU A 149 -33.64 9.28 -17.78
C LEU A 149 -35.09 8.76 -17.89
N ALA A 150 -36.04 9.58 -18.34
CA ALA A 150 -37.48 9.27 -18.37
C ALA A 150 -37.86 8.05 -19.24
N ALA A 151 -37.02 7.64 -20.19
CA ALA A 151 -37.25 6.47 -21.03
C ALA A 151 -36.88 5.12 -20.34
N TYR A 152 -36.14 5.16 -19.23
CA TYR A 152 -35.56 3.97 -18.60
C TYR A 152 -36.34 3.53 -17.35
N ARG A 153 -36.29 2.23 -17.03
CA ARG A 153 -37.01 1.67 -15.87
C ARG A 153 -36.31 2.07 -14.57
N ALA A 154 -36.91 2.99 -13.82
CA ALA A 154 -36.46 3.33 -12.48
C ALA A 154 -36.68 2.17 -11.50
N ILE A 155 -35.71 1.95 -10.61
CA ILE A 155 -35.70 0.96 -9.53
C ILE A 155 -35.09 1.58 -8.25
N THR A 156 -35.35 0.97 -7.09
CA THR A 156 -34.70 1.35 -5.82
C THR A 156 -33.65 0.30 -5.46
N GLY A 157 -32.40 0.71 -5.25
CA GLY A 157 -31.30 -0.17 -4.86
C GLY A 157 -31.31 -0.52 -3.36
N THR A 158 -30.47 -1.47 -2.95
CA THR A 158 -30.33 -1.94 -1.56
C THR A 158 -29.85 -0.86 -0.56
N THR A 159 -29.26 0.21 -1.09
CA THR A 159 -28.87 1.45 -0.38
C THR A 159 -30.06 2.32 0.03
N GLY A 160 -31.19 2.21 -0.69
CA GLY A 160 -32.32 3.14 -0.65
C GLY A 160 -32.32 4.18 -1.78
N GLU A 161 -31.25 4.30 -2.57
CA GLU A 161 -31.14 5.26 -3.67
C GLU A 161 -31.88 4.78 -4.94
N THR A 162 -32.26 5.71 -5.81
CA THR A 162 -32.88 5.40 -7.11
C THR A 162 -31.82 5.13 -8.18
N TYR A 163 -32.01 4.05 -8.95
CA TYR A 163 -31.21 3.66 -10.10
C TYR A 163 -32.12 3.51 -11.34
N HIS A 164 -31.55 3.54 -12.54
CA HIS A 164 -32.26 3.30 -13.80
C HIS A 164 -31.65 2.11 -14.54
N VAL A 165 -32.49 1.19 -15.01
CA VAL A 165 -32.09 0.07 -15.88
C VAL A 165 -32.13 0.54 -17.33
N LEU A 166 -30.95 0.62 -17.94
CA LEU A 166 -30.74 1.04 -19.33
C LEU A 166 -30.74 -0.14 -20.29
N GLN A 167 -30.29 -1.31 -19.83
CA GLN A 167 -30.33 -2.56 -20.56
C GLN A 167 -30.57 -3.72 -19.59
N GLU A 168 -31.63 -4.50 -19.85
CA GLU A 168 -32.03 -5.68 -19.07
C GLU A 168 -31.12 -6.88 -19.38
N LEU A 169 -30.87 -7.75 -18.40
CA LEU A 169 -30.02 -8.94 -18.54
C LEU A 169 -30.61 -9.99 -19.50
N ASN A 170 -29.89 -10.35 -20.56
CA ASN A 170 -30.21 -11.50 -21.40
C ASN A 170 -29.65 -12.82 -20.83
N VAL A 171 -30.47 -13.52 -20.05
CA VAL A 171 -30.10 -14.79 -19.40
C VAL A 171 -29.80 -15.92 -20.42
N GLU A 172 -30.45 -15.94 -21.59
CA GLU A 172 -30.20 -16.97 -22.61
C GLU A 172 -28.81 -16.83 -23.24
N ALA A 173 -28.39 -15.59 -23.53
CA ALA A 173 -27.05 -15.29 -24.02
C ALA A 173 -25.97 -15.71 -23.00
N VAL A 174 -26.08 -15.25 -21.75
CA VAL A 174 -25.12 -15.60 -20.70
C VAL A 174 -25.09 -17.11 -20.43
N THR A 175 -26.23 -17.81 -20.57
CA THR A 175 -26.26 -19.29 -20.50
C THR A 175 -25.44 -19.94 -21.61
N ALA A 176 -25.41 -19.38 -22.82
CA ALA A 176 -24.57 -19.86 -23.91
C ALA A 176 -23.07 -19.58 -23.66
N ASP A 177 -22.73 -18.40 -23.16
CA ASP A 177 -21.34 -18.02 -22.85
C ASP A 177 -20.76 -18.85 -21.69
N LEU A 178 -21.53 -19.08 -20.63
CA LEU A 178 -21.11 -19.96 -19.52
C LEU A 178 -20.89 -21.41 -19.98
N ARG A 179 -21.69 -21.91 -20.93
CA ARG A 179 -21.45 -23.21 -21.58
C ARG A 179 -20.18 -23.21 -22.43
N SER A 180 -19.91 -22.11 -23.16
CA SER A 180 -18.69 -21.92 -23.95
C SER A 180 -17.43 -21.89 -23.06
N LEU A 181 -17.48 -21.19 -21.92
CA LEU A 181 -16.41 -21.19 -20.92
C LEU A 181 -16.18 -22.60 -20.34
N LYS A 182 -17.24 -23.31 -19.94
CA LYS A 182 -17.09 -24.69 -19.44
C LYS A 182 -16.49 -25.63 -20.51
N ALA A 183 -16.87 -25.49 -21.78
CA ALA A 183 -16.29 -26.26 -22.88
C ALA A 183 -14.81 -25.94 -23.15
N LYS A 184 -14.35 -24.71 -22.83
CA LYS A 184 -12.93 -24.29 -22.87
C LYS A 184 -12.14 -24.71 -21.61
N GLY A 185 -12.73 -25.50 -20.71
CA GLY A 185 -12.08 -26.03 -19.52
C GLY A 185 -11.87 -25.00 -18.39
N PHE A 186 -12.73 -23.99 -18.30
CA PHE A 186 -12.79 -23.12 -17.12
C PHE A 186 -13.52 -23.83 -15.97
N GLY A 187 -12.93 -23.81 -14.78
CA GLY A 187 -13.50 -24.43 -13.58
C GLY A 187 -14.28 -23.46 -12.68
N SER A 188 -13.93 -22.17 -12.76
CA SER A 188 -14.55 -21.11 -11.97
C SER A 188 -14.83 -19.84 -12.79
N VAL A 189 -15.77 -19.04 -12.29
CA VAL A 189 -16.11 -17.73 -12.84
C VAL A 189 -16.26 -16.69 -11.74
N ALA A 190 -15.78 -15.48 -12.01
CA ALA A 190 -16.06 -14.29 -11.23
C ALA A 190 -17.08 -13.42 -11.98
N VAL A 191 -18.06 -12.86 -11.29
CA VAL A 191 -19.05 -11.94 -11.87
C VAL A 191 -18.93 -10.59 -11.16
N ALA A 192 -18.61 -9.54 -11.92
CA ALA A 192 -18.43 -8.19 -11.41
C ALA A 192 -19.07 -7.18 -12.38
N LEU A 193 -20.34 -6.83 -12.10
CA LEU A 193 -21.11 -5.86 -12.89
C LEU A 193 -21.07 -4.47 -12.24
N VAL A 194 -21.17 -3.42 -13.07
CA VAL A 194 -21.16 -2.03 -12.61
C VAL A 194 -22.50 -1.69 -11.92
N ASN A 195 -22.43 -1.06 -10.75
CA ASN A 195 -23.50 -0.76 -9.80
C ASN A 195 -24.14 -1.98 -9.10
N SER A 196 -23.52 -3.17 -9.19
CA SER A 196 -24.07 -4.41 -8.59
C SER A 196 -24.12 -4.42 -7.06
N PHE A 197 -23.30 -3.62 -6.37
CA PHE A 197 -23.34 -3.47 -4.91
C PHE A 197 -24.71 -2.98 -4.42
N ALA A 198 -25.36 -2.09 -5.20
CA ALA A 198 -26.70 -1.56 -4.94
C ALA A 198 -27.80 -2.33 -5.68
N CYS A 199 -27.49 -2.90 -6.85
CA CYS A 199 -28.43 -3.61 -7.72
C CYS A 199 -27.94 -5.04 -8.06
N PRO A 200 -27.89 -5.96 -7.08
CA PRO A 200 -27.21 -7.27 -7.20
C PRO A 200 -27.94 -8.31 -8.05
N ASP A 201 -29.20 -8.08 -8.45
CA ASP A 201 -30.06 -9.14 -8.99
C ASP A 201 -29.59 -9.70 -10.34
N HIS A 202 -28.93 -8.89 -11.17
CA HIS A 202 -28.27 -9.40 -12.38
C HIS A 202 -27.11 -10.35 -12.04
N GLU A 203 -26.25 -10.02 -11.07
CA GLU A 203 -25.17 -10.94 -10.64
C GLU A 203 -25.73 -12.25 -10.06
N ARG A 204 -26.81 -12.17 -9.27
CA ARG A 204 -27.47 -13.36 -8.69
C ARG A 204 -27.96 -14.33 -9.76
N LEU A 205 -28.70 -13.85 -10.76
CA LEU A 205 -29.22 -14.67 -11.86
C LEU A 205 -28.09 -15.33 -12.67
N ILE A 206 -27.00 -14.60 -12.92
CA ILE A 206 -25.80 -15.15 -13.58
C ILE A 206 -25.16 -16.24 -12.70
N GLY A 207 -25.04 -16.00 -11.39
CA GLY A 207 -24.44 -16.94 -10.45
C GLY A 207 -25.24 -18.22 -10.25
N GLU A 208 -26.56 -18.13 -10.17
CA GLU A 208 -27.47 -19.29 -10.17
C GLU A 208 -27.31 -20.10 -11.45
N THR A 209 -27.28 -19.42 -12.61
CA THR A 209 -27.08 -20.04 -13.93
C THR A 209 -25.73 -20.77 -14.00
N ALA A 210 -24.63 -20.12 -13.63
CA ALA A 210 -23.29 -20.70 -13.63
C ALA A 210 -23.16 -21.87 -12.65
N SER A 211 -23.75 -21.77 -11.46
CA SER A 211 -23.80 -22.85 -10.46
C SER A 211 -24.59 -24.06 -10.97
N SER A 212 -25.71 -23.85 -11.68
CA SER A 212 -26.49 -24.94 -12.28
C SER A 212 -25.71 -25.69 -13.38
N LEU A 213 -24.75 -25.02 -14.03
CA LEU A 213 -23.82 -25.62 -14.98
C LEU A 213 -22.61 -26.29 -14.29
N GLY A 214 -22.50 -26.23 -12.97
CA GLY A 214 -21.42 -26.86 -12.19
C GLY A 214 -20.08 -26.14 -12.31
N LEU A 215 -20.09 -24.81 -12.42
CA LEU A 215 -18.93 -23.94 -12.26
C LEU A 215 -18.84 -23.46 -10.80
N SER A 216 -17.64 -23.22 -10.27
CA SER A 216 -17.49 -22.50 -8.99
C SER A 216 -17.65 -21.00 -9.24
N VAL A 217 -18.51 -20.32 -8.47
CA VAL A 217 -18.89 -18.93 -8.72
C VAL A 217 -18.46 -18.00 -7.59
N ALA A 218 -17.90 -16.84 -7.95
CA ALA A 218 -17.71 -15.70 -7.07
C ALA A 218 -18.55 -14.51 -7.58
N LEU A 219 -19.43 -13.95 -6.75
CA LEU A 219 -20.24 -12.78 -7.08
C LEU A 219 -19.72 -11.56 -6.32
N SER A 220 -19.35 -10.50 -7.04
CA SER A 220 -18.72 -9.31 -6.47
C SER A 220 -19.59 -8.65 -5.41
N SER A 221 -20.89 -8.51 -5.68
CA SER A 221 -21.91 -7.94 -4.78
C SER A 221 -22.22 -8.79 -3.54
N THR A 222 -21.88 -10.08 -3.54
CA THR A 222 -22.15 -10.99 -2.41
C THR A 222 -20.92 -11.20 -1.54
N LEU A 223 -19.73 -11.23 -2.14
CA LEU A 223 -18.47 -11.21 -1.39
C LEU A 223 -18.26 -9.85 -0.71
N GLN A 224 -18.64 -8.76 -1.38
CA GLN A 224 -18.53 -7.42 -0.83
C GLN A 224 -19.59 -6.45 -1.41
N PRO A 225 -20.65 -6.11 -0.66
CA PRO A 225 -21.69 -5.19 -1.13
C PRO A 225 -21.28 -3.72 -0.97
N MET A 226 -20.06 -3.33 -1.40
CA MET A 226 -19.55 -1.95 -1.35
C MET A 226 -19.33 -1.36 -2.75
N ILE A 227 -19.45 -0.02 -2.84
CA ILE A 227 -19.15 0.74 -4.05
C ILE A 227 -17.66 0.66 -4.43
N LYS A 228 -17.36 0.94 -5.71
CA LYS A 228 -16.10 0.79 -6.46
C LYS A 228 -15.98 -0.60 -7.09
N VAL A 229 -16.30 -0.66 -8.39
CA VAL A 229 -16.35 -1.91 -9.16
C VAL A 229 -14.96 -2.52 -9.40
N VAL A 230 -13.91 -1.71 -9.54
CA VAL A 230 -12.56 -2.21 -9.81
C VAL A 230 -12.04 -3.10 -8.67
N PRO A 231 -11.94 -2.62 -7.41
CA PRO A 231 -11.42 -3.45 -6.33
C PRO A 231 -12.41 -4.53 -5.87
N ARG A 232 -13.73 -4.30 -5.97
CA ARG A 232 -14.76 -5.34 -5.73
C ARG A 232 -14.63 -6.49 -6.73
N GLY A 233 -14.35 -6.16 -8.01
CA GLY A 233 -14.07 -7.13 -9.06
C GLY A 233 -12.78 -7.90 -8.84
N MET A 234 -11.71 -7.24 -8.39
CA MET A 234 -10.45 -7.92 -8.01
C MET A 234 -10.70 -8.97 -6.92
N SER A 235 -11.39 -8.64 -5.82
CA SER A 235 -11.77 -9.62 -4.79
C SER A 235 -12.58 -10.80 -5.34
N ALA A 236 -13.51 -10.56 -6.26
CA ALA A 236 -14.28 -11.63 -6.90
C ALA A 236 -13.39 -12.56 -7.74
N THR A 237 -12.43 -12.01 -8.50
CA THR A 237 -11.48 -12.83 -9.26
C THR A 237 -10.53 -13.62 -8.36
N ALA A 238 -10.10 -13.04 -7.23
CA ALA A 238 -9.28 -13.73 -6.24
C ALA A 238 -10.01 -14.91 -5.58
N ASP A 239 -11.29 -14.76 -5.18
CA ASP A 239 -12.06 -15.89 -4.65
C ASP A 239 -12.31 -16.96 -5.71
N ALA A 240 -12.68 -16.59 -6.95
CA ALA A 240 -12.85 -17.56 -8.05
C ALA A 240 -11.57 -18.35 -8.36
N TYR A 241 -10.40 -17.71 -8.24
CA TYR A 241 -9.09 -18.31 -8.46
C TYR A 241 -8.66 -19.25 -7.32
N LEU A 242 -8.97 -18.90 -6.06
CA LEU A 242 -8.46 -19.58 -4.86
C LEU A 242 -9.45 -20.57 -4.21
N THR A 243 -10.76 -20.30 -4.23
CA THR A 243 -11.78 -21.16 -3.58
C THR A 243 -11.74 -22.63 -4.04
N PRO A 244 -11.55 -22.96 -5.33
CA PRO A 244 -11.46 -24.37 -5.74
C PRO A 244 -10.17 -25.05 -5.28
N VAL A 245 -9.07 -24.30 -5.10
CA VAL A 245 -7.81 -24.81 -4.51
C VAL A 245 -8.00 -25.12 -3.03
N ILE A 246 -8.64 -24.22 -2.28
CA ILE A 246 -8.95 -24.44 -0.85
C ILE A 246 -9.90 -25.63 -0.65
N LYS A 247 -10.91 -25.80 -1.52
CA LYS A 247 -11.76 -27.00 -1.51
C LYS A 247 -10.97 -28.27 -1.80
N SER A 248 -10.09 -28.26 -2.81
CA SER A 248 -9.21 -29.40 -3.13
C SER A 248 -8.26 -29.75 -1.98
N TYR A 249 -7.75 -28.76 -1.24
CA TYR A 249 -6.93 -28.94 -0.05
C TYR A 249 -7.71 -29.57 1.11
N ILE A 250 -8.93 -29.09 1.36
CA ILE A 250 -9.87 -29.66 2.34
C ILE A 250 -10.21 -31.12 1.98
N ASP A 251 -10.51 -31.40 0.71
CA ASP A 251 -10.84 -32.76 0.24
C ASP A 251 -9.64 -33.71 0.37
N ALA A 252 -8.42 -33.24 0.08
CA ALA A 252 -7.19 -34.00 0.26
C ALA A 252 -6.88 -34.30 1.74
N ILE A 253 -7.11 -33.34 2.64
CA ILE A 253 -7.04 -33.59 4.09
C ILE A 253 -8.13 -34.58 4.51
N SER A 254 -9.36 -34.43 4.00
CA SER A 254 -10.49 -35.31 4.32
C SER A 254 -10.25 -36.76 3.92
N ALA A 255 -9.52 -37.01 2.83
CA ALA A 255 -9.11 -38.36 2.42
C ALA A 255 -8.19 -39.08 3.43
N ASN A 256 -7.54 -38.34 4.35
CA ASN A 256 -6.68 -38.90 5.39
C ASN A 256 -7.46 -39.37 6.65
N PHE A 257 -8.81 -39.34 6.65
CA PHE A 257 -9.64 -39.74 7.80
C PHE A 257 -10.68 -40.79 7.44
N GLU A 258 -10.94 -41.76 8.33
CA GLU A 258 -12.02 -42.72 8.16
C GLU A 258 -13.37 -41.99 8.04
N GLY A 259 -14.03 -42.05 6.87
CA GLY A 259 -15.29 -41.34 6.64
C GLY A 259 -15.19 -39.81 6.47
N GLY A 260 -13.97 -39.25 6.44
CA GLY A 260 -13.70 -37.83 6.18
C GLY A 260 -14.05 -36.87 7.32
N LEU A 261 -13.72 -35.58 7.12
CA LEU A 261 -13.93 -34.50 8.10
C LEU A 261 -15.41 -34.28 8.46
N GLY A 262 -16.33 -34.67 7.57
CA GLY A 262 -17.78 -34.61 7.79
C GLY A 262 -18.41 -35.87 8.41
N GLY A 263 -17.59 -36.84 8.85
CA GLY A 263 -18.05 -38.10 9.42
C GLY A 263 -18.82 -37.95 10.74
N ALA A 264 -19.58 -38.98 11.11
CA ALA A 264 -20.46 -38.99 12.30
C ALA A 264 -19.70 -39.13 13.65
N HIS A 265 -18.43 -38.74 13.71
CA HIS A 265 -17.52 -38.95 14.85
C HIS A 265 -17.70 -37.93 15.99
N GLY A 266 -18.43 -36.84 15.74
CA GLY A 266 -18.66 -35.76 16.71
C GLY A 266 -17.53 -34.73 16.84
N CYS A 267 -16.44 -34.89 16.09
CA CYS A 267 -15.37 -33.91 15.98
C CYS A 267 -15.85 -32.65 15.23
N ARG A 268 -15.58 -31.45 15.76
CA ARG A 268 -15.74 -30.18 15.02
C ARG A 268 -14.46 -29.85 14.26
N VAL A 269 -14.58 -29.41 13.00
CA VAL A 269 -13.42 -29.05 12.16
C VAL A 269 -13.54 -27.59 11.75
N GLU A 270 -12.66 -26.76 12.32
CA GLU A 270 -12.73 -25.30 12.32
C GLU A 270 -11.48 -24.71 11.64
N PHE A 271 -11.66 -23.81 10.68
CA PHE A 271 -10.58 -23.10 9.99
C PHE A 271 -10.54 -21.63 10.39
N MET A 272 -9.34 -21.07 10.54
CA MET A 272 -9.12 -19.65 10.81
C MET A 272 -9.31 -18.81 9.55
N GLN A 273 -10.01 -17.68 9.69
CA GLN A 273 -10.16 -16.67 8.65
C GLN A 273 -9.18 -15.50 8.83
N SER A 274 -9.00 -14.70 7.78
CA SER A 274 -8.18 -13.47 7.78
C SER A 274 -8.54 -12.46 8.89
N ASP A 275 -9.76 -12.52 9.44
CA ASP A 275 -10.33 -11.59 10.41
C ASP A 275 -10.14 -12.03 11.88
N GLY A 276 -9.41 -13.12 12.13
CA GLY A 276 -9.20 -13.71 13.47
C GLY A 276 -10.33 -14.61 13.97
N GLY A 277 -11.37 -14.87 13.16
CA GLY A 277 -12.50 -15.73 13.51
C GLY A 277 -12.37 -17.15 12.96
N LEU A 278 -12.81 -18.15 13.75
CA LEU A 278 -12.96 -19.52 13.28
C LEU A 278 -14.30 -19.74 12.55
N VAL A 279 -14.32 -20.66 11.59
CA VAL A 279 -15.52 -21.10 10.86
C VAL A 279 -15.47 -22.60 10.54
N ASP A 280 -16.63 -23.24 10.42
CA ASP A 280 -16.74 -24.62 9.91
C ASP A 280 -16.11 -24.74 8.50
N PHE A 281 -15.32 -25.80 8.29
CA PHE A 281 -14.58 -26.04 7.05
C PHE A 281 -15.41 -25.95 5.76
N ARG A 282 -16.72 -26.25 5.80
CA ARG A 282 -17.63 -26.21 4.63
C ARG A 282 -17.94 -24.78 4.15
N GLN A 283 -17.67 -23.77 4.98
CA GLN A 283 -17.88 -22.35 4.67
C GLN A 283 -16.56 -21.61 4.36
N PHE A 284 -15.42 -22.28 4.42
CA PHE A 284 -14.11 -21.67 4.18
C PHE A 284 -13.92 -21.35 2.68
N SER A 285 -13.55 -20.10 2.35
CA SER A 285 -13.37 -19.61 0.97
C SER A 285 -11.95 -19.14 0.72
N GLY A 286 -11.56 -19.05 -0.56
CA GLY A 286 -10.24 -18.63 -1.00
C GLY A 286 -9.88 -17.23 -0.52
N LEU A 287 -10.80 -16.26 -0.61
CA LEU A 287 -10.57 -14.88 -0.18
C LEU A 287 -10.36 -14.76 1.34
N ARG A 288 -11.12 -15.54 2.13
CA ARG A 288 -11.09 -15.53 3.60
C ARG A 288 -9.98 -16.37 4.22
N ALA A 289 -9.26 -17.15 3.41
CA ALA A 289 -8.14 -18.00 3.84
C ALA A 289 -6.78 -17.28 3.83
N ILE A 290 -6.69 -16.14 3.13
CA ILE A 290 -5.47 -15.36 2.94
C ILE A 290 -5.02 -14.78 4.29
N LEU A 291 -3.74 -14.89 4.63
CA LEU A 291 -3.16 -14.49 5.94
C LEU A 291 -3.80 -15.14 7.19
N SER A 292 -4.50 -16.27 7.05
CA SER A 292 -5.15 -16.95 8.20
C SER A 292 -4.18 -17.42 9.30
N GLY A 293 -2.96 -17.84 8.95
CA GLY A 293 -1.91 -18.21 9.92
C GLY A 293 -1.50 -17.04 10.83
N PRO A 294 -0.98 -15.93 10.26
CA PRO A 294 -0.69 -14.70 11.00
C PRO A 294 -1.88 -14.17 11.82
N ALA A 295 -3.12 -14.27 11.30
CA ALA A 295 -4.32 -13.88 12.03
C ALA A 295 -4.52 -14.67 13.33
N ALA A 296 -4.18 -15.95 13.36
CA ALA A 296 -4.15 -16.74 14.60
C ALA A 296 -3.05 -16.27 15.56
N GLY A 297 -1.88 -15.84 15.05
CA GLY A 297 -0.83 -15.21 15.86
C GLY A 297 -1.30 -13.95 16.59
N VAL A 298 -2.11 -13.12 15.92
CA VAL A 298 -2.73 -11.93 16.53
C VAL A 298 -3.68 -12.29 17.67
N VAL A 299 -4.56 -13.30 17.46
CA VAL A 299 -5.43 -13.83 18.53
C VAL A 299 -4.59 -14.38 19.69
N GLY A 300 -3.49 -15.06 19.39
CA GLY A 300 -2.53 -15.56 20.37
C GLY A 300 -2.00 -14.46 21.27
N PHE A 301 -1.26 -13.47 20.74
CA PHE A 301 -0.62 -12.46 21.59
C PHE A 301 -1.63 -11.53 22.28
N SER A 302 -2.74 -11.19 21.62
CA SER A 302 -3.78 -10.35 22.23
C SER A 302 -4.42 -11.02 23.45
N ALA A 303 -4.60 -12.34 23.42
CA ALA A 303 -5.13 -13.10 24.55
C ALA A 303 -4.07 -13.42 25.63
N THR A 304 -2.80 -13.65 25.27
CA THR A 304 -1.75 -14.03 26.26
C THR A 304 -1.04 -12.86 26.91
N SER A 305 -1.03 -11.69 26.27
CA SER A 305 -0.17 -10.56 26.69
C SER A 305 -0.94 -9.35 27.21
N TRP A 306 -2.24 -9.24 26.91
CA TRP A 306 -3.08 -8.11 27.33
C TRP A 306 -3.34 -8.09 28.85
N ASP A 307 -3.45 -6.88 29.39
CA ASP A 307 -3.91 -6.65 30.75
C ASP A 307 -5.14 -5.70 30.73
N PRO A 308 -6.33 -6.17 31.15
CA PRO A 308 -7.56 -5.38 31.10
C PRO A 308 -7.68 -4.31 32.20
N GLU A 309 -6.80 -4.34 33.21
CA GLU A 309 -6.73 -3.38 34.31
C GLU A 309 -5.73 -2.26 33.98
N ALA A 310 -4.51 -2.62 33.58
CA ALA A 310 -3.46 -1.67 33.20
C ALA A 310 -3.69 -1.04 31.82
N ARG A 311 -4.35 -1.77 30.91
CA ARG A 311 -4.77 -1.32 29.56
C ARG A 311 -3.67 -0.72 28.68
N VAL A 312 -2.42 -1.14 28.89
CA VAL A 312 -1.28 -0.71 28.07
C VAL A 312 -1.36 -1.39 26.69
N PRO A 313 -1.43 -0.64 25.58
CA PRO A 313 -1.50 -1.22 24.24
C PRO A 313 -0.30 -2.10 23.89
N ILE A 314 -0.49 -3.02 22.95
CA ILE A 314 0.49 -4.06 22.62
C ILE A 314 0.76 -4.08 21.13
N ILE A 315 2.04 -4.20 20.78
CA ILE A 315 2.52 -4.47 19.43
C ILE A 315 2.87 -5.95 19.35
N GLY A 316 2.23 -6.69 18.47
CA GLY A 316 2.63 -8.05 18.13
C GLY A 316 3.81 -8.04 17.16
N PHE A 317 4.79 -8.90 17.41
CA PHE A 317 5.99 -9.09 16.59
C PHE A 317 6.26 -10.59 16.42
N ASP A 318 5.73 -11.16 15.32
CA ASP A 318 6.02 -12.52 14.89
C ASP A 318 7.21 -12.50 13.93
N MET A 319 8.33 -13.13 14.28
CA MET A 319 9.47 -13.26 13.36
C MET A 319 9.74 -14.74 13.04
N GLY A 320 9.49 -15.09 11.79
CA GLY A 320 9.65 -16.44 11.24
C GLY A 320 10.91 -16.64 10.41
N GLY A 321 10.92 -17.71 9.63
CA GLY A 321 12.02 -18.04 8.71
C GLY A 321 12.02 -17.23 7.41
N THR A 322 10.88 -16.69 6.98
CA THR A 322 10.72 -15.98 5.69
C THR A 322 10.33 -14.51 5.80
N SER A 323 9.69 -14.14 6.90
CA SER A 323 9.03 -12.85 7.09
C SER A 323 8.87 -12.53 8.57
N THR A 324 8.56 -11.26 8.83
CA THR A 324 8.10 -10.74 10.11
C THR A 324 6.72 -10.13 9.91
N ASP A 325 5.77 -10.52 10.76
CA ASP A 325 4.38 -10.07 10.74
C ASP A 325 4.10 -9.25 12.02
N VAL A 326 3.65 -8.01 11.86
CA VAL A 326 3.37 -7.09 12.97
C VAL A 326 1.95 -6.55 12.93
N SER A 327 1.39 -6.28 14.12
CA SER A 327 0.03 -5.75 14.31
C SER A 327 -0.10 -5.07 15.68
N ARG A 328 -1.23 -4.43 15.96
CA ARG A 328 -1.49 -3.68 17.20
C ARG A 328 -2.79 -4.13 17.88
N PHE A 329 -2.81 -4.14 19.21
CA PHE A 329 -3.98 -4.44 20.05
C PHE A 329 -4.10 -3.46 21.22
N ASP A 330 -5.32 -3.01 21.56
CA ASP A 330 -5.60 -2.15 22.73
C ASP A 330 -6.87 -2.55 23.50
N GLY A 331 -7.16 -3.85 23.53
CA GLY A 331 -8.42 -4.42 24.01
C GLY A 331 -9.39 -4.78 22.88
N HIS A 332 -9.10 -4.31 21.66
CA HIS A 332 -9.87 -4.59 20.44
C HIS A 332 -8.97 -5.08 19.32
N LEU A 333 -9.48 -6.02 18.51
CA LEU A 333 -8.84 -6.43 17.25
C LEU A 333 -9.12 -5.36 16.18
N ASP A 334 -8.07 -4.72 15.67
CA ASP A 334 -8.18 -3.78 14.55
C ASP A 334 -8.37 -4.56 13.23
N HIS A 335 -9.43 -4.23 12.47
CA HIS A 335 -9.69 -4.76 11.13
C HIS A 335 -9.38 -3.73 10.05
N THR A 336 -8.70 -4.16 8.98
CA THR A 336 -8.64 -3.46 7.70
C THR A 336 -9.53 -4.15 6.65
N PHE A 337 -10.00 -3.37 5.68
CA PHE A 337 -10.95 -3.79 4.65
C PHE A 337 -10.38 -3.67 3.23
N SER A 338 -9.11 -3.28 3.11
CA SER A 338 -8.42 -3.10 1.83
C SER A 338 -6.93 -3.34 2.02
N SER A 339 -6.40 -4.37 1.34
CA SER A 339 -4.97 -4.70 1.29
C SER A 339 -4.52 -4.92 -0.17
N SER A 340 -3.23 -5.16 -0.36
CA SER A 340 -2.65 -5.51 -1.65
C SER A 340 -1.61 -6.61 -1.45
N ILE A 341 -1.81 -7.77 -2.08
CA ILE A 341 -1.00 -8.97 -1.86
C ILE A 341 -0.60 -9.51 -3.24
N SER A 342 0.71 -9.66 -3.49
CA SER A 342 1.26 -9.89 -4.85
C SER A 342 0.80 -8.82 -5.87
N GLY A 343 0.53 -7.60 -5.39
CA GLY A 343 -0.05 -6.50 -6.17
C GLY A 343 -1.51 -6.68 -6.59
N VAL A 344 -2.17 -7.79 -6.21
CA VAL A 344 -3.63 -7.95 -6.34
C VAL A 344 -4.30 -7.19 -5.20
N SER A 345 -5.16 -6.23 -5.52
CA SER A 345 -5.95 -5.52 -4.52
C SER A 345 -7.04 -6.45 -3.98
N ILE A 346 -7.04 -6.66 -2.67
CA ILE A 346 -8.02 -7.47 -1.97
C ILE A 346 -8.79 -6.55 -1.04
N GLN A 347 -10.11 -6.49 -1.23
CA GLN A 347 -11.02 -5.94 -0.25
C GLN A 347 -11.83 -7.08 0.38
N ALA A 348 -11.60 -7.25 1.68
CA ALA A 348 -12.22 -8.22 2.58
C ALA A 348 -11.87 -7.83 4.02
N PRO A 349 -12.71 -8.14 5.02
CA PRO A 349 -12.35 -7.97 6.42
C PRO A 349 -11.15 -8.87 6.77
N GLN A 350 -10.07 -8.26 7.24
CA GLN A 350 -8.88 -8.94 7.74
C GLN A 350 -8.28 -8.15 8.91
N LEU A 351 -7.47 -8.77 9.76
CA LEU A 351 -6.76 -8.05 10.82
C LEU A 351 -5.71 -7.09 10.22
N ASP A 352 -5.44 -5.97 10.89
CA ASP A 352 -4.43 -4.98 10.47
C ASP A 352 -3.00 -5.50 10.70
N ILE A 353 -2.60 -6.47 9.87
CA ILE A 353 -1.30 -7.14 9.87
C ILE A 353 -0.44 -6.55 8.75
N ASN A 354 0.76 -6.11 9.09
CA ASN A 354 1.74 -5.59 8.15
C ASN A 354 2.95 -6.55 8.11
N THR A 355 3.11 -7.27 6.99
CA THR A 355 4.22 -8.20 6.75
C THR A 355 5.44 -7.47 6.17
N VAL A 356 6.64 -7.85 6.58
CA VAL A 356 7.92 -7.46 5.95
C VAL A 356 8.74 -8.70 5.59
N ALA A 357 9.42 -8.67 4.43
CA ALA A 357 10.29 -9.74 3.91
C ALA A 357 11.67 -9.82 4.62
N ALA A 358 11.68 -9.57 5.93
CA ALA A 358 12.82 -9.75 6.82
C ALA A 358 12.48 -10.89 7.79
N GLY A 359 13.31 -11.92 7.85
CA GLY A 359 13.17 -13.08 8.72
C GLY A 359 14.48 -13.87 8.75
N GLY A 360 14.53 -14.97 9.51
CA GLY A 360 15.78 -15.73 9.71
C GLY A 360 16.47 -16.17 8.40
N GLY A 361 15.69 -16.51 7.37
CA GLY A 361 16.16 -16.91 6.05
C GLY A 361 16.34 -15.78 5.03
N SER A 362 16.12 -14.50 5.38
CA SER A 362 16.35 -13.38 4.45
C SER A 362 17.82 -13.25 4.11
N ILE A 363 18.13 -13.17 2.82
CA ILE A 363 19.49 -13.26 2.28
C ILE A 363 20.28 -11.97 2.56
N LEU A 364 21.54 -12.11 2.95
CA LEU A 364 22.48 -11.00 3.16
C LEU A 364 23.30 -10.75 1.88
N SER A 365 23.38 -9.51 1.41
CA SER A 365 24.27 -9.16 0.29
C SER A 365 24.82 -7.74 0.34
N TRP A 366 25.99 -7.54 -0.25
CA TRP A 366 26.64 -6.24 -0.40
C TRP A 366 26.63 -5.82 -1.87
N ARG A 367 25.99 -4.67 -2.15
CA ARG A 367 25.81 -4.10 -3.49
C ARG A 367 25.94 -2.57 -3.42
N ASN A 368 26.64 -1.95 -4.37
CA ASN A 368 26.71 -0.49 -4.57
C ASN A 368 27.08 0.33 -3.31
N GLY A 369 27.97 -0.20 -2.44
CA GLY A 369 28.36 0.47 -1.20
C GLY A 369 27.38 0.34 -0.02
N LEU A 370 26.35 -0.51 -0.15
CA LEU A 370 25.27 -0.66 0.84
C LEU A 370 25.08 -2.11 1.30
N PHE A 371 24.72 -2.24 2.58
CA PHE A 371 24.28 -3.49 3.21
C PHE A 371 22.81 -3.76 2.85
N GLN A 372 22.52 -4.89 2.21
CA GLN A 372 21.16 -5.29 1.84
C GLN A 372 20.74 -6.59 2.54
N VAL A 373 19.54 -6.58 3.14
CA VAL A 373 18.88 -7.77 3.73
C VAL A 373 17.56 -8.01 3.00
N GLY A 374 17.42 -9.15 2.35
CA GLY A 374 16.22 -9.49 1.57
C GLY A 374 16.00 -8.58 0.34
N PRO A 375 14.78 -8.55 -0.24
CA PRO A 375 13.57 -9.28 0.18
C PRO A 375 13.62 -10.79 -0.15
N GLU A 376 14.64 -11.25 -0.88
CA GLU A 376 14.85 -12.67 -1.18
C GLU A 376 15.10 -13.47 0.11
N SER A 377 14.52 -14.68 0.19
CA SER A 377 14.65 -15.58 1.35
C SER A 377 15.01 -17.00 0.89
N ALA A 378 15.89 -17.66 1.64
CA ALA A 378 16.33 -19.02 1.37
C ALA A 378 15.32 -20.11 1.80
N SER A 379 14.26 -19.76 2.54
CA SER A 379 13.19 -20.68 3.00
C SER A 379 13.71 -21.86 3.83
N ALA A 380 13.09 -23.05 3.75
CA ALA A 380 13.52 -24.29 4.40
C ALA A 380 14.43 -25.18 3.51
N HIS A 381 14.44 -24.89 2.21
CA HIS A 381 15.23 -25.59 1.19
C HIS A 381 15.57 -24.63 0.03
N PRO A 382 16.85 -24.36 -0.26
CA PRO A 382 18.03 -24.84 0.47
C PRO A 382 18.07 -24.34 1.93
N GLY A 383 17.47 -23.20 2.23
CA GLY A 383 17.58 -22.56 3.54
C GLY A 383 18.92 -21.85 3.76
N PRO A 384 19.17 -21.33 4.98
CA PRO A 384 20.44 -20.72 5.38
C PRO A 384 21.67 -21.60 5.10
N ALA A 385 22.86 -21.00 4.98
CA ALA A 385 24.09 -21.75 4.69
C ALA A 385 24.35 -22.83 5.75
N CYS A 386 24.13 -22.48 7.03
CA CYS A 386 24.22 -23.39 8.17
C CYS A 386 23.26 -24.60 8.15
N TYR A 387 22.26 -24.66 7.26
CA TYR A 387 21.33 -25.81 7.15
C TYR A 387 21.91 -27.01 6.38
N ARG A 388 23.18 -26.96 5.95
CA ARG A 388 23.92 -28.06 5.25
C ARG A 388 23.33 -28.46 3.89
N LYS A 389 22.60 -27.55 3.25
CA LYS A 389 21.83 -27.78 2.01
C LYS A 389 22.28 -26.92 0.81
N GLY A 390 23.42 -26.22 0.93
CA GLY A 390 23.97 -25.38 -0.15
C GLY A 390 23.37 -23.97 -0.23
N GLY A 391 22.93 -23.42 0.91
CA GLY A 391 22.30 -22.11 1.01
C GLY A 391 23.26 -20.90 1.00
N PRO A 392 22.73 -19.68 0.76
CA PRO A 392 23.45 -18.43 0.95
C PRO A 392 23.49 -18.00 2.44
N LEU A 393 24.26 -16.96 2.76
CA LEU A 393 24.20 -16.31 4.07
C LEU A 393 22.84 -15.65 4.32
N THR A 394 22.27 -15.86 5.51
CA THR A 394 21.02 -15.21 5.96
C THR A 394 21.15 -14.60 7.36
N VAL A 395 20.07 -13.96 7.85
CA VAL A 395 19.99 -13.43 9.23
C VAL A 395 20.28 -14.51 10.30
N THR A 396 19.82 -15.75 10.09
CA THR A 396 20.14 -16.91 10.96
C THR A 396 21.64 -17.25 10.94
N ASP A 397 22.30 -17.13 9.79
CA ASP A 397 23.77 -17.29 9.72
C ASP A 397 24.48 -16.18 10.51
N ALA A 398 24.02 -14.93 10.45
CA ALA A 398 24.59 -13.84 11.26
C ALA A 398 24.43 -14.09 12.77
N ASN A 399 23.25 -14.50 13.24
CA ASN A 399 23.03 -14.85 14.65
C ASN A 399 23.87 -16.06 15.09
N LEU A 400 24.05 -17.07 14.24
CA LEU A 400 24.96 -18.19 14.51
C LEU A 400 26.43 -17.74 14.58
N PHE A 401 26.88 -16.90 13.65
CA PHE A 401 28.25 -16.42 13.59
C PHE A 401 28.65 -15.66 14.86
N LEU A 402 27.80 -14.71 15.27
CA LEU A 402 27.97 -13.85 16.45
C LEU A 402 27.71 -14.58 17.80
N GLY A 403 27.44 -15.89 17.79
CA GLY A 403 27.22 -16.71 18.99
C GLY A 403 25.84 -16.56 19.64
N ARG A 404 24.91 -15.84 19.00
CA ARG A 404 23.54 -15.60 19.48
C ARG A 404 22.63 -16.82 19.32
N LEU A 405 23.01 -17.77 18.45
CA LEU A 405 22.35 -19.04 18.22
C LEU A 405 23.34 -20.20 18.44
N LEU A 406 22.93 -21.23 19.20
CA LEU A 406 23.81 -22.30 19.68
C LEU A 406 23.47 -23.66 19.02
N PRO A 407 24.34 -24.23 18.16
CA PRO A 407 24.07 -25.46 17.40
C PRO A 407 23.74 -26.70 18.25
N GLU A 408 24.23 -26.77 19.48
CA GLU A 408 24.03 -27.90 20.40
C GLU A 408 22.64 -27.94 21.04
N TYR A 409 21.92 -26.80 21.06
CA TYR A 409 20.54 -26.68 21.53
C TYR A 409 19.51 -26.63 20.40
N PHE A 410 19.95 -26.40 19.16
CA PHE A 410 19.06 -26.43 18.00
C PHE A 410 18.68 -27.88 17.64
N PRO A 411 17.42 -28.17 17.23
CA PRO A 411 17.02 -29.49 16.75
C PRO A 411 17.96 -30.02 15.65
N LYS A 412 18.52 -31.22 15.88
CA LYS A 412 19.47 -31.86 14.96
C LYS A 412 18.74 -32.53 13.79
N ILE A 413 18.16 -31.70 12.92
CA ILE A 413 17.32 -32.12 11.77
C ILE A 413 17.97 -31.77 10.42
N PHE A 414 19.29 -31.62 10.38
CA PHE A 414 20.05 -31.24 9.19
C PHE A 414 20.93 -32.38 8.68
N GLY A 415 21.53 -32.16 7.50
CA GLY A 415 22.31 -33.17 6.79
C GLY A 415 21.45 -34.28 6.15
N PRO A 416 22.07 -35.27 5.50
CA PRO A 416 21.34 -36.26 4.69
C PRO A 416 20.43 -37.24 5.47
N ASN A 417 20.61 -37.36 6.79
CA ASN A 417 19.89 -38.32 7.63
C ASN A 417 18.99 -37.63 8.69
N GLU A 418 18.89 -36.30 8.68
CA GLU A 418 18.21 -35.51 9.71
C GLU A 418 18.71 -35.80 11.14
N ASP A 419 20.04 -35.87 11.30
CA ASP A 419 20.74 -36.17 12.55
C ASP A 419 21.83 -35.14 12.95
N GLN A 420 22.02 -34.09 12.13
CA GLN A 420 23.15 -33.14 12.27
C GLN A 420 22.69 -31.79 12.83
N PRO A 421 23.54 -31.11 13.62
CA PRO A 421 23.31 -29.73 14.06
C PRO A 421 23.61 -28.73 12.92
N LEU A 422 23.36 -27.45 13.18
CA LEU A 422 23.76 -26.34 12.30
C LEU A 422 25.27 -26.39 11.97
N ASP A 423 25.65 -25.84 10.83
CA ASP A 423 27.06 -25.71 10.39
C ASP A 423 27.58 -24.29 10.63
N ARG A 424 28.54 -24.15 11.56
CA ARG A 424 29.20 -22.86 11.86
C ARG A 424 30.41 -22.61 10.97
N ASP A 425 31.02 -23.65 10.40
CA ASP A 425 32.26 -23.55 9.63
C ASP A 425 31.98 -22.95 8.25
N ILE A 426 30.89 -23.38 7.59
CA ILE A 426 30.45 -22.80 6.31
C ILE A 426 30.06 -21.32 6.46
N THR A 427 29.33 -20.99 7.53
CA THR A 427 28.92 -19.62 7.85
C THR A 427 30.13 -18.72 8.11
N THR A 428 31.10 -19.20 8.91
CA THR A 428 32.36 -18.51 9.19
C THR A 428 33.11 -18.21 7.89
N LYS A 429 33.29 -19.22 7.04
CA LYS A 429 33.97 -19.08 5.75
C LYS A 429 33.31 -18.01 4.87
N LEU A 430 31.99 -18.08 4.72
CA LEU A 430 31.25 -17.15 3.85
C LEU A 430 31.26 -15.71 4.37
N PHE A 431 31.26 -15.50 5.69
CA PHE A 431 31.43 -14.14 6.26
C PHE A 431 32.83 -13.59 6.03
N THR A 432 33.89 -14.41 6.08
CA THR A 432 35.24 -13.96 5.68
C THR A 432 35.28 -13.58 4.20
N GLU A 433 34.76 -14.44 3.30
CA GLU A 433 34.71 -14.15 1.86
C GLU A 433 33.90 -12.87 1.52
N LEU A 434 32.85 -12.58 2.28
CA LEU A 434 32.08 -11.33 2.16
C LEU A 434 32.82 -10.12 2.75
N THR A 435 33.60 -10.31 3.82
CA THR A 435 34.41 -9.26 4.45
C THR A 435 35.55 -8.81 3.56
N ASP A 436 36.27 -9.74 2.93
CA ASP A 436 37.32 -9.43 1.96
C ASP A 436 36.76 -8.62 0.78
N LYS A 437 35.51 -8.88 0.36
CA LYS A 437 34.82 -8.07 -0.66
C LYS A 437 34.48 -6.67 -0.16
N ILE A 438 33.85 -6.53 1.00
CA ILE A 438 33.43 -5.23 1.55
C ILE A 438 34.64 -4.32 1.78
N ASN A 439 35.72 -4.87 2.35
CA ASN A 439 36.98 -4.15 2.60
C ASN A 439 37.76 -3.81 1.31
N ALA A 440 37.43 -4.41 0.17
CA ALA A 440 37.99 -4.01 -1.14
C ALA A 440 37.19 -2.86 -1.80
N ASP A 441 35.91 -2.71 -1.43
CA ASP A 441 35.00 -1.68 -1.95
C ASP A 441 34.99 -0.38 -1.10
N GLN A 442 35.73 -0.32 0.02
CA GLN A 442 35.69 0.77 1.02
C GLN A 442 37.08 1.20 1.51
N GLU A 443 37.23 2.46 1.95
CA GLU A 443 38.45 2.95 2.62
C GLU A 443 38.55 2.55 4.11
N VAL A 444 37.46 2.04 4.70
CA VAL A 444 37.37 1.60 6.09
C VAL A 444 37.46 0.08 6.16
N HIS A 445 38.36 -0.44 6.99
CA HIS A 445 38.48 -1.87 7.25
C HIS A 445 37.54 -2.31 8.37
N TYR A 446 36.60 -3.20 8.05
CA TYR A 446 35.70 -3.86 8.99
C TYR A 446 36.13 -5.30 9.31
N THR A 447 35.78 -5.77 10.49
CA THR A 447 35.83 -7.19 10.87
C THR A 447 34.58 -7.96 10.39
N PRO A 448 34.66 -9.30 10.23
CA PRO A 448 33.50 -10.12 9.93
C PRO A 448 32.35 -9.97 10.94
N GLU A 449 32.68 -9.77 12.21
CA GLU A 449 31.72 -9.58 13.30
C GLU A 449 30.98 -8.25 13.17
N GLU A 450 31.67 -7.16 12.84
CA GLU A 450 31.04 -5.86 12.57
C GLU A 450 30.13 -5.91 11.34
N ILE A 451 30.53 -6.63 10.29
CA ILE A 451 29.72 -6.84 9.09
C ILE A 451 28.47 -7.67 9.38
N ALA A 452 28.60 -8.78 10.10
CA ALA A 452 27.46 -9.61 10.50
C ALA A 452 26.50 -8.83 11.42
N LEU A 453 27.02 -8.03 12.36
CA LEU A 453 26.21 -7.17 13.21
C LEU A 453 25.55 -6.03 12.41
N GLY A 454 26.24 -5.45 11.42
CA GLY A 454 25.69 -4.46 10.50
C GLY A 454 24.48 -4.99 9.72
N PHE A 455 24.56 -6.24 9.23
CA PHE A 455 23.41 -6.92 8.63
C PHE A 455 22.25 -7.13 9.62
N LEU A 456 22.52 -7.49 10.88
CA LEU A 456 21.45 -7.58 11.90
C LEU A 456 20.78 -6.21 12.13
N LYS A 457 21.56 -5.12 12.24
CA LYS A 457 21.00 -3.75 12.39
C LYS A 457 20.11 -3.33 11.23
N VAL A 458 20.51 -3.66 9.99
CA VAL A 458 19.69 -3.38 8.79
C VAL A 458 18.41 -4.22 8.79
N ALA A 459 18.45 -5.47 9.26
CA ALA A 459 17.25 -6.28 9.46
C ALA A 459 16.32 -5.67 10.54
N ASP A 460 16.88 -5.27 11.69
CA ASP A 460 16.13 -4.70 12.81
C ASP A 460 15.40 -3.39 12.43
N GLU A 461 16.09 -2.40 11.85
CA GLU A 461 15.46 -1.15 11.43
C GLU A 461 14.43 -1.39 10.29
N SER A 462 14.67 -2.38 9.41
CA SER A 462 13.66 -2.79 8.41
C SER A 462 12.39 -3.36 9.04
N MET A 463 12.50 -4.04 10.19
CA MET A 463 11.36 -4.55 10.97
C MET A 463 10.67 -3.47 11.84
N THR A 464 11.35 -2.38 12.21
CA THR A 464 10.71 -1.26 12.92
C THR A 464 9.78 -0.43 12.02
N ARG A 465 10.08 -0.30 10.72
CA ARG A 465 9.31 0.50 9.74
C ARG A 465 7.80 0.16 9.70
N PRO A 466 7.35 -1.11 9.61
CA PRO A 466 5.92 -1.44 9.64
C PRO A 466 5.27 -1.17 11.01
N ILE A 467 6.02 -1.29 12.11
CA ILE A 467 5.51 -1.00 13.46
C ILE A 467 5.19 0.50 13.58
N ARG A 468 6.09 1.38 13.12
CA ARG A 468 5.84 2.83 13.07
C ARG A 468 4.66 3.21 12.14
N ASN A 469 4.40 2.42 11.10
CA ASN A 469 3.22 2.60 10.25
C ASN A 469 1.90 2.23 10.98
N LEU A 470 1.92 1.23 11.86
CA LEU A 470 0.77 0.81 12.69
C LEU A 470 0.50 1.75 13.88
N THR A 471 1.54 2.39 14.43
CA THR A 471 1.44 3.25 15.62
C THR A 471 1.48 4.73 15.26
N GLU A 472 2.65 5.24 14.91
CA GLU A 472 2.92 6.67 14.74
C GLU A 472 2.04 7.30 13.66
N ALA A 473 1.92 6.63 12.51
CA ALA A 473 1.10 7.08 11.37
C ALA A 473 -0.42 6.92 11.59
N ARG A 474 -0.84 6.42 12.76
CA ARG A 474 -2.23 6.39 13.26
C ARG A 474 -2.41 7.26 14.52
N GLY A 475 -1.38 8.01 14.93
CA GLY A 475 -1.41 8.95 16.06
C GLY A 475 -1.04 8.35 17.42
N PHE A 476 -0.41 7.17 17.46
CA PHE A 476 0.02 6.51 18.69
C PHE A 476 1.55 6.58 18.88
N GLU A 477 2.01 6.76 20.13
CA GLU A 477 3.44 6.78 20.46
C GLU A 477 3.96 5.35 20.71
N THR A 478 5.03 4.91 20.06
CA THR A 478 5.56 3.53 20.17
C THR A 478 5.96 3.16 21.60
N SER A 479 6.65 4.06 22.30
CA SER A 479 7.08 3.95 23.70
C SER A 479 5.95 3.58 24.68
N SER A 480 4.71 3.98 24.38
CA SER A 480 3.53 3.74 25.20
C SER A 480 2.95 2.32 25.10
N HIS A 481 3.61 1.43 24.36
CA HIS A 481 3.18 0.04 24.15
C HIS A 481 4.07 -0.96 24.91
N HIS A 482 3.64 -2.23 24.93
CA HIS A 482 4.50 -3.37 25.21
C HIS A 482 4.72 -4.18 23.92
N LEU A 483 5.92 -4.73 23.73
CA LEU A 483 6.24 -5.56 22.56
C LEU A 483 5.97 -7.04 22.90
N ALA A 484 4.87 -7.60 22.39
CA ALA A 484 4.63 -9.04 22.46
C ALA A 484 5.42 -9.74 21.35
N CYS A 485 6.55 -10.35 21.71
CA CYS A 485 7.46 -11.01 20.80
C CYS A 485 7.15 -12.51 20.69
N PHE A 486 7.05 -13.00 19.45
CA PHE A 486 6.79 -14.39 19.12
C PHE A 486 7.40 -14.79 17.77
N GLY A 487 7.14 -16.03 17.34
CA GLY A 487 7.84 -16.64 16.21
C GLY A 487 9.22 -17.19 16.58
N GLY A 488 9.69 -18.20 15.85
CA GLY A 488 10.91 -18.96 16.20
C GLY A 488 12.23 -18.16 16.16
N ALA A 489 12.24 -16.97 15.53
CA ALA A 489 13.41 -16.10 15.47
C ALA A 489 13.25 -14.79 16.29
N GLY A 490 12.05 -14.43 16.74
CA GLY A 490 11.78 -13.12 17.36
C GLY A 490 12.61 -12.86 18.62
N GLY A 491 12.81 -13.89 19.45
CA GLY A 491 13.62 -13.82 20.66
C GLY A 491 15.09 -13.43 20.42
N GLN A 492 15.61 -13.56 19.19
CA GLN A 492 16.99 -13.20 18.83
C GLN A 492 17.13 -11.68 18.54
N HIS A 493 16.02 -10.98 18.27
CA HIS A 493 15.96 -9.60 17.79
C HIS A 493 15.16 -8.64 18.70
N ALA A 494 14.29 -9.17 19.57
CA ALA A 494 13.31 -8.38 20.33
C ALA A 494 13.89 -7.19 21.11
N CYS A 495 15.04 -7.36 21.77
CA CYS A 495 15.68 -6.27 22.52
C CYS A 495 16.15 -5.12 21.61
N ASN A 496 16.71 -5.42 20.44
CA ASN A 496 17.13 -4.42 19.46
C ASN A 496 15.90 -3.67 18.91
N VAL A 497 14.89 -4.41 18.44
CA VAL A 497 13.67 -3.85 17.85
C VAL A 497 12.91 -2.98 18.87
N ALA A 498 12.79 -3.41 20.13
CA ALA A 498 12.18 -2.63 21.19
C ALA A 498 12.96 -1.33 21.47
N ALA A 499 14.30 -1.40 21.58
CA ALA A 499 15.14 -0.23 21.81
C ALA A 499 15.01 0.80 20.67
N SER A 500 15.06 0.36 19.40
CA SER A 500 14.86 1.21 18.21
C SER A 500 13.42 1.75 18.03
N LEU A 501 12.50 1.39 18.93
CA LEU A 501 11.12 1.90 19.01
C LEU A 501 10.85 2.67 20.32
N GLY A 502 11.83 2.78 21.22
CA GLY A 502 11.65 3.35 22.56
C GLY A 502 10.74 2.53 23.49
N ILE A 503 10.49 1.26 23.17
CA ILE A 503 9.63 0.37 23.96
C ILE A 503 10.43 -0.19 25.14
N SER A 504 9.98 0.10 26.37
CA SER A 504 10.67 -0.29 27.60
C SER A 504 10.43 -1.75 28.04
N ARG A 505 9.37 -2.40 27.56
CA ARG A 505 8.96 -3.75 28.00
C ARG A 505 8.60 -4.68 26.84
N ILE A 506 9.16 -5.89 26.90
CA ILE A 506 8.93 -7.00 25.99
C ILE A 506 8.24 -8.14 26.76
N ILE A 507 7.29 -8.82 26.12
CA ILE A 507 6.56 -9.97 26.66
C ILE A 507 6.78 -11.15 25.71
N VAL A 508 7.24 -12.28 26.23
CA VAL A 508 7.45 -13.54 25.48
C VAL A 508 6.69 -14.66 26.20
N HIS A 509 5.56 -15.11 25.64
CA HIS A 509 4.77 -16.19 26.24
C HIS A 509 5.47 -17.55 26.14
N LYS A 510 5.15 -18.51 27.02
CA LYS A 510 5.66 -19.90 27.01
C LYS A 510 5.46 -20.63 25.67
N TYR A 511 4.50 -20.20 24.85
CA TYR A 511 4.20 -20.77 23.53
C TYR A 511 4.51 -19.81 22.37
N SER A 512 5.32 -18.77 22.60
CA SER A 512 5.72 -17.75 21.60
C SER A 512 6.25 -18.33 20.28
N SER A 513 7.08 -19.37 20.34
CA SER A 513 7.62 -20.08 19.17
C SER A 513 6.60 -20.82 18.29
N ILE A 514 5.36 -20.95 18.78
CA ILE A 514 4.21 -21.63 18.15
C ILE A 514 2.91 -20.81 18.30
N LEU A 515 3.01 -19.49 18.56
CA LEU A 515 1.90 -18.74 19.16
C LEU A 515 0.64 -18.71 18.29
N SER A 516 0.79 -18.78 16.97
CA SER A 516 -0.32 -18.93 16.02
C SER A 516 -1.11 -20.23 16.23
N ALA A 517 -0.43 -21.36 16.48
CA ALA A 517 -1.09 -22.63 16.81
C ALA A 517 -1.79 -22.58 18.18
N TYR A 518 -1.27 -21.81 19.15
CA TYR A 518 -1.97 -21.58 20.42
C TYR A 518 -3.14 -20.59 20.27
N GLY A 519 -3.01 -19.57 19.43
CA GLY A 519 -4.07 -18.61 19.11
C GLY A 519 -5.28 -19.26 18.44
N LEU A 520 -5.07 -20.28 17.61
CA LEU A 520 -6.16 -21.16 17.14
C LEU A 520 -6.92 -21.82 18.32
N ALA A 521 -6.23 -22.28 19.37
CA ALA A 521 -6.88 -22.87 20.55
C ALA A 521 -7.68 -21.83 21.36
N LEU A 522 -7.23 -20.58 21.38
CA LEU A 522 -7.89 -19.46 22.08
C LEU A 522 -9.02 -18.80 21.25
N ALA A 523 -9.03 -18.97 19.93
CA ALA A 523 -9.97 -18.29 19.04
C ALA A 523 -11.45 -18.71 19.21
N ASP A 524 -12.33 -17.75 18.98
CA ASP A 524 -13.79 -17.90 18.98
C ASP A 524 -14.34 -18.13 17.57
N ILE A 525 -15.56 -18.67 17.49
CA ILE A 525 -16.30 -18.76 16.22
C ILE A 525 -16.98 -17.42 15.94
N VAL A 526 -16.85 -16.92 14.71
CA VAL A 526 -17.35 -15.61 14.31
C VAL A 526 -18.29 -15.73 13.11
N HIS A 527 -19.38 -14.97 13.14
CA HIS A 527 -20.25 -14.77 11.99
C HIS A 527 -20.56 -13.29 11.76
N GLU A 528 -20.18 -12.80 10.58
CA GLU A 528 -20.33 -11.40 10.17
C GLU A 528 -21.43 -11.20 9.15
N VAL A 529 -22.17 -10.09 9.27
CA VAL A 529 -23.18 -9.68 8.29
C VAL A 529 -23.09 -8.16 8.08
N GLN A 530 -23.07 -7.72 6.82
CA GLN A 530 -22.96 -6.31 6.43
C GLN A 530 -24.03 -5.97 5.37
N GLU A 531 -24.54 -4.74 5.38
CA GLU A 531 -25.43 -4.21 4.32
C GLU A 531 -25.14 -2.72 4.01
N PRO A 532 -25.13 -2.32 2.72
CA PRO A 532 -24.88 -0.95 2.31
C PRO A 532 -26.09 -0.04 2.55
N MET A 533 -25.82 1.22 2.86
CA MET A 533 -26.77 2.25 3.23
C MET A 533 -26.37 3.59 2.60
N ALA A 534 -27.31 4.51 2.44
CA ALA A 534 -27.00 5.88 2.04
C ALA A 534 -27.87 6.82 2.88
N ALA A 535 -27.34 7.28 4.02
CA ALA A 535 -28.10 8.06 4.99
C ALA A 535 -27.24 9.00 5.84
N GLU A 536 -27.78 10.14 6.22
CA GLU A 536 -27.18 11.02 7.23
C GLU A 536 -27.53 10.49 8.65
N TYR A 537 -26.52 10.33 9.50
CA TYR A 537 -26.65 9.68 10.81
C TYR A 537 -27.65 10.37 11.75
N HIS A 538 -27.63 11.71 11.79
CA HIS A 538 -28.45 12.50 12.72
C HIS A 538 -29.94 12.57 12.33
N THR A 539 -30.26 12.44 11.03
CA THR A 539 -31.65 12.43 10.55
C THR A 539 -32.20 11.02 10.35
N ALA A 540 -31.36 10.02 10.15
CA ALA A 540 -31.73 8.63 9.88
C ALA A 540 -31.46 7.63 11.03
N THR A 541 -31.29 8.09 12.27
CA THR A 541 -30.91 7.23 13.41
C THR A 541 -31.86 6.05 13.64
N ILE A 542 -33.17 6.24 13.47
CA ILE A 542 -34.18 5.17 13.61
C ILE A 542 -34.04 4.10 12.50
N PRO A 543 -33.99 4.45 11.20
CA PRO A 543 -33.59 3.53 10.13
C PRO A 543 -32.30 2.74 10.40
N VAL A 544 -31.23 3.41 10.86
CA VAL A 544 -29.93 2.79 11.16
C VAL A 544 -30.06 1.73 12.24
N LEU A 545 -30.65 2.08 13.39
CA LEU A 545 -30.86 1.16 14.53
C LEU A 545 -31.74 -0.03 14.14
N LYS A 546 -32.79 0.19 13.34
CA LYS A 546 -33.65 -0.89 12.84
C LYS A 546 -32.88 -1.87 11.94
N ARG A 547 -31.93 -1.37 11.13
CA ARG A 547 -31.12 -2.21 10.23
C ARG A 547 -30.10 -3.03 11.02
N LEU A 548 -29.40 -2.41 11.99
CA LEU A 548 -28.50 -3.10 12.93
C LEU A 548 -29.21 -4.25 13.66
N ALA A 549 -30.41 -4.01 14.21
CA ALA A 549 -31.19 -5.04 14.91
C ALA A 549 -31.59 -6.22 13.99
N ALA A 550 -31.94 -5.94 12.73
CA ALA A 550 -32.25 -6.97 11.75
C ALA A 550 -31.01 -7.81 11.36
N LEU A 551 -29.85 -7.16 11.18
CA LEU A 551 -28.58 -7.86 10.95
C LEU A 551 -28.19 -8.75 12.14
N GLN A 552 -28.38 -8.25 13.37
CA GLN A 552 -28.08 -8.99 14.60
C GLN A 552 -28.90 -10.27 14.68
N GLN A 553 -30.22 -10.20 14.47
CA GLN A 553 -31.10 -11.37 14.48
C GLN A 553 -30.72 -12.43 13.42
N ARG A 554 -30.31 -12.01 12.21
CA ARG A 554 -29.80 -12.95 11.20
C ARG A 554 -28.51 -13.65 11.65
N SER A 555 -27.62 -12.92 12.31
CA SER A 555 -26.33 -13.45 12.77
C SER A 555 -26.47 -14.35 14.01
N GLU A 556 -27.34 -14.00 14.95
CA GLU A 556 -27.74 -14.80 16.10
C GLU A 556 -28.37 -16.14 15.67
N ALA A 557 -29.29 -16.10 14.70
CA ALA A 557 -29.92 -17.30 14.15
C ALA A 557 -28.91 -18.23 13.45
N HIS A 558 -27.91 -17.68 12.75
CA HIS A 558 -26.84 -18.47 12.13
C HIS A 558 -26.01 -19.21 13.19
N LEU A 559 -25.49 -18.53 14.20
CA LEU A 559 -24.67 -19.17 15.24
C LEU A 559 -25.49 -20.16 16.08
N THR A 560 -26.75 -19.84 16.37
CA THR A 560 -27.67 -20.78 17.05
C THR A 560 -27.89 -22.05 16.22
N SER A 561 -27.94 -21.95 14.88
CA SER A 561 -28.06 -23.13 14.01
C SER A 561 -26.84 -24.06 14.02
N GLN A 562 -25.67 -23.56 14.44
CA GLN A 562 -24.46 -24.35 14.67
C GLN A 562 -24.40 -25.00 16.08
N GLY A 563 -25.41 -24.77 16.93
CA GLY A 563 -25.52 -25.36 18.26
C GLY A 563 -25.02 -24.49 19.42
N PHE A 564 -24.65 -23.24 19.17
CA PHE A 564 -24.37 -22.27 20.23
C PHE A 564 -25.66 -21.78 20.90
N LYS A 565 -25.57 -21.42 22.17
CA LYS A 565 -26.68 -20.84 22.93
C LYS A 565 -26.57 -19.32 23.02
N PRO A 566 -27.67 -18.56 23.18
CA PRO A 566 -27.64 -17.10 23.34
C PRO A 566 -26.78 -16.60 24.50
N ASP A 567 -26.64 -17.35 25.60
CA ASP A 567 -25.76 -17.02 26.74
C ASP A 567 -24.26 -17.16 26.42
N GLN A 568 -23.90 -17.64 25.22
CA GLN A 568 -22.54 -17.72 24.70
C GLN A 568 -22.26 -16.71 23.59
N LEU A 569 -23.23 -15.86 23.22
CA LEU A 569 -23.13 -14.94 22.09
C LEU A 569 -22.84 -13.51 22.56
N MET A 570 -21.89 -12.86 21.91
CA MET A 570 -21.63 -11.43 22.02
C MET A 570 -21.76 -10.78 20.64
N HIS A 571 -22.30 -9.56 20.58
CA HIS A 571 -22.49 -8.83 19.33
C HIS A 571 -21.74 -7.50 19.38
N GLN A 572 -20.92 -7.25 18.36
CA GLN A 572 -20.27 -5.96 18.12
C GLN A 572 -20.97 -5.28 16.93
N LEU A 573 -21.50 -4.09 17.18
CA LEU A 573 -22.26 -3.29 16.22
C LEU A 573 -21.32 -2.24 15.62
N PHE A 574 -21.32 -2.11 14.29
CA PHE A 574 -20.46 -1.17 13.58
C PHE A 574 -21.25 -0.35 12.56
N LEU A 575 -20.88 0.93 12.43
CA LEU A 575 -21.28 1.81 11.33
C LEU A 575 -20.04 2.21 10.54
N ASN A 576 -20.10 2.19 9.22
CA ASN A 576 -19.07 2.81 8.39
C ASN A 576 -19.48 4.26 8.09
N MET A 577 -18.72 5.22 8.62
CA MET A 577 -19.14 6.61 8.76
C MET A 577 -18.13 7.59 8.14
N ARG A 578 -18.61 8.66 7.50
CA ARG A 578 -17.76 9.72 6.93
C ARG A 578 -18.45 11.08 6.95
N TYR A 579 -17.67 12.15 6.80
CA TYR A 579 -18.22 13.48 6.55
C TYR A 579 -18.76 13.62 5.13
N GLU A 580 -19.81 14.42 4.95
CA GLU A 580 -20.35 14.79 3.64
C GLU A 580 -19.26 15.43 2.74
N GLY A 581 -19.20 14.98 1.49
CA GLY A 581 -18.18 15.38 0.52
C GLY A 581 -16.78 14.78 0.76
N SER A 582 -16.56 14.00 1.82
CA SER A 582 -15.35 13.19 2.00
C SER A 582 -15.62 11.73 1.62
N ASP A 583 -14.58 11.01 1.20
CA ASP A 583 -14.56 9.53 1.05
C ASP A 583 -13.79 8.82 2.18
N THR A 584 -13.33 9.54 3.22
CA THR A 584 -12.66 8.91 4.37
C THR A 584 -13.73 8.26 5.26
N SER A 585 -14.10 7.03 4.93
CA SER A 585 -15.00 6.20 5.73
C SER A 585 -14.24 5.52 6.86
N LEU A 586 -14.61 5.83 8.10
CA LEU A 586 -14.12 5.19 9.31
C LEU A 586 -15.16 4.18 9.80
N MET A 587 -14.75 2.94 10.02
CA MET A 587 -15.61 1.99 10.72
C MET A 587 -15.57 2.27 12.23
N ILE A 588 -16.74 2.60 12.78
CA ILE A 588 -16.96 2.99 14.17
C ILE A 588 -17.73 1.86 14.85
N MET A 589 -17.06 1.18 15.80
CA MET A 589 -17.73 0.26 16.73
C MET A 589 -18.60 1.06 17.71
N GLN A 590 -19.72 0.49 18.14
CA GLN A 590 -20.59 1.10 19.13
C GLN A 590 -19.83 1.37 20.44
N PRO A 591 -19.72 2.64 20.89
CA PRO A 591 -19.16 2.97 22.20
C PRO A 591 -20.15 2.64 23.33
N GLU A 592 -19.66 2.56 24.57
CA GLU A 592 -20.47 2.24 25.77
C GLU A 592 -21.68 3.19 25.98
N ASN A 593 -21.55 4.46 25.54
CA ASN A 593 -22.62 5.45 25.62
C ASN A 593 -23.59 5.44 24.41
N GLY A 594 -23.33 4.60 23.39
CA GLY A 594 -24.11 4.51 22.15
C GLY A 594 -23.91 5.64 21.14
N ASP A 595 -23.07 6.65 21.41
CA ASP A 595 -22.87 7.78 20.51
C ASP A 595 -21.80 7.52 19.43
N PHE A 596 -22.23 6.88 18.33
CA PHE A 596 -21.40 6.70 17.15
C PHE A 596 -20.90 8.01 16.54
N ALA A 597 -21.58 9.15 16.70
CA ALA A 597 -21.14 10.42 16.12
C ALA A 597 -19.98 11.03 16.93
N GLY A 598 -20.06 11.02 18.26
CA GLY A 598 -18.93 11.38 19.13
C GLY A 598 -17.71 10.49 18.86
N ALA A 599 -17.92 9.16 18.83
CA ALA A 599 -16.84 8.21 18.53
C ALA A 599 -16.24 8.39 17.12
N PHE A 600 -17.06 8.74 16.11
CA PHE A 600 -16.57 9.12 14.79
C PHE A 600 -15.68 10.37 14.85
N VAL A 601 -16.14 11.45 15.49
CA VAL A 601 -15.42 12.72 15.59
C VAL A 601 -14.09 12.55 16.34
N ASP A 602 -14.06 11.79 17.42
CA ASP A 602 -12.82 11.60 18.20
C ASP A 602 -11.84 10.62 17.52
N ARG A 603 -12.33 9.60 16.80
CA ARG A 603 -11.47 8.78 15.92
C ARG A 603 -10.89 9.63 14.79
N HIS A 604 -11.71 10.50 14.17
CA HIS A 604 -11.27 11.43 13.12
C HIS A 604 -10.20 12.41 13.63
N ARG A 605 -10.41 13.01 14.83
CA ARG A 605 -9.41 13.86 15.47
C ARG A 605 -8.10 13.14 15.77
N ARG A 606 -8.14 11.88 16.22
CA ARG A 606 -6.93 11.10 16.51
C ARG A 606 -6.15 10.75 15.24
N GLU A 607 -6.82 10.24 14.21
CA GLU A 607 -6.14 9.80 12.98
C GLU A 607 -5.72 10.97 12.06
N PHE A 608 -6.36 12.14 12.16
CA PHE A 608 -6.24 13.24 11.19
C PHE A 608 -5.95 14.61 11.82
N SER A 609 -5.84 14.72 13.14
CA SER A 609 -5.54 15.94 13.91
C SER A 609 -6.57 17.08 13.82
N PHE A 610 -7.74 16.88 13.20
CA PHE A 610 -8.87 17.82 13.18
C PHE A 610 -10.23 17.13 13.10
N ALA A 611 -11.31 17.92 13.21
CA ALA A 611 -12.69 17.52 12.89
C ALA A 611 -13.25 18.48 11.84
N LEU A 612 -14.25 18.04 11.06
CA LEU A 612 -14.98 18.91 10.12
C LEU A 612 -16.35 19.30 10.70
N ASP A 613 -16.78 20.51 10.37
CA ASP A 613 -18.15 21.00 10.61
C ASP A 613 -18.99 20.71 9.35
N ARG A 614 -19.41 19.45 9.20
CA ARG A 614 -20.20 18.91 8.08
C ARG A 614 -21.11 17.77 8.57
N PRO A 615 -22.23 17.47 7.88
CA PRO A 615 -23.04 16.30 8.19
C PRO A 615 -22.23 15.00 8.15
N VAL A 616 -22.62 14.03 9.00
CA VAL A 616 -22.01 12.69 9.04
C VAL A 616 -22.94 11.69 8.37
N LEU A 617 -22.41 10.97 7.38
CA LEU A 617 -23.10 9.97 6.57
C LEU A 617 -22.71 8.56 7.02
N VAL A 618 -23.62 7.60 6.81
CA VAL A 618 -23.44 6.17 6.99
C VAL A 618 -23.52 5.47 5.63
N ASP A 619 -22.45 4.81 5.21
CA ASP A 619 -22.37 4.08 3.93
C ASP A 619 -22.69 2.59 4.06
N ASP A 620 -22.50 2.00 5.25
CA ASP A 620 -22.92 0.64 5.54
C ASP A 620 -23.10 0.38 7.05
N VAL A 621 -23.81 -0.71 7.35
CA VAL A 621 -24.04 -1.27 8.69
C VAL A 621 -23.44 -2.67 8.76
N ARG A 622 -22.67 -2.98 9.81
CA ARG A 622 -22.03 -4.30 10.03
C ARG A 622 -22.30 -4.81 11.44
N ILE A 623 -22.52 -6.12 11.56
CA ILE A 623 -22.56 -6.85 12.83
C ILE A 623 -21.51 -7.95 12.78
N ARG A 624 -20.64 -8.00 13.80
CA ARG A 624 -19.80 -9.16 14.12
C ARG A 624 -20.40 -9.85 15.33
N SER A 625 -20.89 -11.09 15.16
CA SER A 625 -21.31 -11.92 16.29
C SER A 625 -20.19 -12.90 16.61
N VAL A 626 -19.83 -12.99 17.89
CA VAL A 626 -18.81 -13.87 18.44
C VAL A 626 -19.50 -14.92 19.31
N ALA A 627 -19.21 -16.19 19.07
CA ALA A 627 -19.66 -17.31 19.89
C ALA A 627 -18.49 -17.83 20.72
N ALA A 628 -18.55 -17.61 22.03
CA ALA A 628 -17.46 -17.87 22.94
C ALA A 628 -17.09 -19.37 23.00
N SER A 629 -15.84 -19.65 22.66
CA SER A 629 -15.14 -20.88 23.01
C SER A 629 -14.99 -20.97 24.55
N ARG A 630 -14.54 -22.13 25.05
CA ARG A 630 -14.25 -22.27 26.49
C ARG A 630 -13.00 -21.46 26.83
N SER A 631 -13.19 -20.26 27.38
CA SER A 631 -12.10 -19.41 27.86
C SER A 631 -11.13 -20.20 28.76
N ILE A 632 -9.86 -20.24 28.35
CA ILE A 632 -8.74 -20.61 29.21
C ILE A 632 -8.29 -19.32 29.90
N THR A 633 -8.61 -19.17 31.17
CA THR A 633 -8.35 -17.93 31.91
C THR A 633 -6.97 -17.97 32.57
N GLU A 634 -5.91 -17.74 31.79
CA GLU A 634 -4.58 -17.45 32.34
C GLU A 634 -4.55 -16.02 32.95
N LYS A 635 -3.65 -15.77 33.92
CA LYS A 635 -3.44 -14.41 34.47
C LYS A 635 -2.60 -13.57 33.51
N SER A 636 -2.81 -12.25 33.50
CA SER A 636 -1.99 -11.35 32.67
C SER A 636 -0.50 -11.42 33.07
N PRO A 637 0.44 -11.06 32.17
CA PRO A 637 1.85 -10.97 32.52
C PRO A 637 2.14 -10.01 33.68
N LEU A 638 1.40 -8.90 33.77
CA LEU A 638 1.62 -7.88 34.81
C LEU A 638 1.07 -8.35 36.17
N GLN A 639 -0.10 -9.00 36.21
CA GLN A 639 -0.62 -9.65 37.40
C GLN A 639 0.34 -10.75 37.91
N GLN A 640 0.91 -11.55 37.00
CA GLN A 640 1.94 -12.54 37.35
C GLN A 640 3.19 -11.88 37.94
N LEU A 641 3.69 -10.79 37.35
CA LEU A 641 4.86 -10.07 37.85
C LEU A 641 4.60 -9.42 39.23
N GLN A 642 3.40 -8.90 39.46
CA GLN A 642 3.01 -8.26 40.72
C GLN A 642 2.80 -9.27 41.86
N GLU A 643 2.40 -10.51 41.55
CA GLU A 643 2.30 -11.61 42.52
C GLU A 643 3.62 -12.36 42.75
N ALA A 644 4.57 -12.28 41.82
CA ALA A 644 5.81 -13.06 41.86
C ALA A 644 6.73 -12.64 43.03
N THR A 645 7.18 -13.63 43.81
CA THR A 645 8.24 -13.43 44.80
C THR A 645 9.58 -13.74 44.15
N LEU A 646 10.10 -12.75 43.42
CA LEU A 646 11.28 -12.89 42.56
C LEU A 646 12.53 -13.35 43.33
N SER A 647 13.23 -14.30 42.71
CA SER A 647 14.49 -14.88 43.18
C SER A 647 15.59 -14.71 42.12
N ALA A 648 16.85 -14.57 42.53
CA ALA A 648 17.95 -14.46 41.57
C ALA A 648 18.19 -15.81 40.85
N ALA A 649 18.47 -15.76 39.55
CA ALA A 649 18.70 -16.96 38.74
C ALA A 649 19.81 -17.87 39.32
N GLY A 650 19.59 -19.18 39.18
CA GLY A 650 20.57 -20.21 39.54
C GLY A 650 21.81 -20.18 38.63
N LYS A 651 22.77 -21.08 38.89
CA LYS A 651 23.96 -21.21 38.04
C LYS A 651 23.56 -21.46 36.57
N PRO A 652 24.21 -20.81 35.59
CA PRO A 652 23.96 -21.08 34.18
C PRO A 652 24.37 -22.50 33.80
N THR A 653 23.78 -23.01 32.73
CA THR A 653 24.10 -24.31 32.12
C THR A 653 25.50 -24.30 31.51
N GLN A 654 25.85 -23.20 30.84
CA GLN A 654 27.18 -22.93 30.28
C GLN A 654 27.40 -21.42 30.15
N ILE A 655 28.60 -21.00 29.78
CA ILE A 655 28.93 -19.62 29.41
C ILE A 655 29.51 -19.68 27.98
N THR A 656 29.14 -18.73 27.13
CA THR A 656 29.58 -18.66 25.72
C THR A 656 29.90 -17.23 25.32
N PRO A 657 30.92 -16.97 24.49
CA PRO A 657 31.17 -15.64 23.95
C PRO A 657 30.09 -15.26 22.93
N VAL A 658 29.46 -14.10 23.11
CA VAL A 658 28.41 -13.55 22.23
C VAL A 658 28.76 -12.11 21.86
N TYR A 659 28.57 -11.73 20.61
CA TYR A 659 28.95 -10.41 20.12
C TYR A 659 27.79 -9.39 20.24
N PHE A 660 28.07 -8.27 20.91
CA PHE A 660 27.18 -7.12 21.11
C PHE A 660 27.79 -5.85 20.48
N GLU A 661 27.14 -4.69 20.67
CA GLU A 661 27.52 -3.46 19.96
C GLU A 661 28.94 -2.93 20.24
N ALA A 662 29.38 -2.01 19.37
CA ALA A 662 30.67 -1.35 19.43
C ALA A 662 30.93 -0.75 20.83
N GLY A 663 32.06 -1.15 21.42
CA GLY A 663 32.40 -0.87 22.82
C GLY A 663 32.27 -2.08 23.76
N ALA A 664 31.44 -3.07 23.43
CA ALA A 664 31.32 -4.33 24.17
C ALA A 664 32.01 -5.50 23.45
N GLY A 665 31.80 -5.65 22.13
CA GLY A 665 32.37 -6.75 21.35
C GLY A 665 31.90 -8.14 21.83
N TYR A 666 32.81 -9.11 21.92
CA TYR A 666 32.52 -10.42 22.51
C TYR A 666 32.45 -10.36 24.04
N VAL A 667 31.29 -10.73 24.60
CA VAL A 667 31.05 -10.80 26.04
C VAL A 667 30.75 -12.24 26.47
N ASP A 668 31.39 -12.69 27.55
CA ASP A 668 31.11 -13.98 28.21
C ASP A 668 29.68 -13.99 28.75
N THR A 669 28.79 -14.67 28.04
CA THR A 669 27.34 -14.61 28.22
C THR A 669 26.82 -15.90 28.88
N PRO A 670 26.19 -15.82 30.07
CA PRO A 670 25.50 -16.95 30.70
C PRO A 670 24.38 -17.51 29.84
N VAL A 671 24.34 -18.84 29.72
CA VAL A 671 23.28 -19.59 29.01
C VAL A 671 22.44 -20.36 30.02
N HIS A 672 21.13 -20.18 29.98
CA HIS A 672 20.19 -20.83 30.89
C HIS A 672 19.07 -21.55 30.10
N GLN A 673 18.70 -22.77 30.49
CA GLN A 673 17.53 -23.44 29.91
C GLN A 673 16.25 -23.05 30.68
N LEU A 674 15.23 -22.58 29.97
CA LEU A 674 13.96 -22.09 30.51
C LEU A 674 13.28 -23.11 31.44
N ARG A 675 13.25 -24.39 31.01
CA ARG A 675 12.74 -25.52 31.82
C ARG A 675 13.47 -25.77 33.14
N THR A 676 14.71 -25.29 33.28
CA THR A 676 15.56 -25.50 34.47
C THR A 676 15.69 -24.26 35.37
N LEU A 677 15.41 -23.07 34.83
CA LEU A 677 15.36 -21.82 35.61
C LEU A 677 14.31 -21.87 36.70
N GLY A 678 13.15 -22.49 36.42
CA GLY A 678 11.98 -22.42 37.28
C GLY A 678 11.15 -21.16 37.01
N LYS A 679 10.29 -20.80 37.95
CA LYS A 679 9.41 -19.62 37.88
C LYS A 679 9.73 -18.65 39.01
N ASP A 680 9.25 -17.42 38.87
CA ASP A 680 9.46 -16.31 39.80
C ASP A 680 10.96 -16.02 39.96
N VAL A 681 11.66 -15.93 38.82
CA VAL A 681 13.13 -15.76 38.72
C VAL A 681 13.48 -14.51 37.93
N GLN A 682 14.43 -13.74 38.46
CA GLN A 682 15.05 -12.57 37.81
C GLN A 682 16.48 -12.90 37.35
N LEU A 683 16.82 -12.48 36.14
CA LEU A 683 18.19 -12.40 35.64
C LEU A 683 18.48 -11.03 35.02
N HIS A 684 19.74 -10.61 35.08
CA HIS A 684 20.25 -9.45 34.34
C HIS A 684 20.97 -9.93 33.08
N GLY A 685 20.94 -9.12 32.03
CA GLY A 685 21.74 -9.37 30.83
C GLY A 685 23.23 -9.02 31.00
N PRO A 686 24.06 -9.35 29.98
CA PRO A 686 23.68 -10.14 28.80
C PRO A 686 23.44 -11.60 29.18
N ALA A 687 22.45 -12.24 28.56
CA ALA A 687 22.16 -13.65 28.78
C ALA A 687 21.49 -14.29 27.55
N ILE A 688 21.68 -15.61 27.40
CA ILE A 688 20.90 -16.43 26.46
C ILE A 688 19.94 -17.32 27.26
N ILE A 689 18.65 -17.25 26.96
CA ILE A 689 17.65 -18.17 27.46
C ILE A 689 17.26 -19.14 26.33
N ILE A 690 17.55 -20.42 26.55
CA ILE A 690 17.21 -21.52 25.65
C ILE A 690 15.86 -22.09 26.05
N ASP A 691 14.94 -22.10 25.09
CA ASP A 691 13.67 -22.84 25.14
C ASP A 691 13.75 -23.99 24.12
N GLU A 692 12.84 -24.98 24.17
CA GLU A 692 12.90 -26.17 23.30
C GLU A 692 12.69 -25.87 21.81
N THR A 693 12.26 -24.65 21.48
CA THR A 693 11.70 -24.28 20.18
C THR A 693 12.16 -22.90 19.66
N GLN A 694 13.02 -22.20 20.41
CA GLN A 694 13.52 -20.85 20.11
C GLN A 694 14.75 -20.52 20.95
N THR A 695 15.38 -19.36 20.68
CA THR A 695 16.46 -18.80 21.49
C THR A 695 16.16 -17.33 21.76
N ILE A 696 16.23 -16.93 23.04
CA ILE A 696 15.94 -15.57 23.49
C ILE A 696 17.25 -14.92 23.95
N VAL A 697 17.59 -13.76 23.38
CA VAL A 697 18.80 -12.99 23.69
C VAL A 697 18.39 -11.79 24.54
N VAL A 698 18.84 -11.79 25.80
CA VAL A 698 18.68 -10.67 26.74
C VAL A 698 19.88 -9.73 26.59
N ALA A 699 19.63 -8.47 26.20
CA ALA A 699 20.68 -7.48 25.96
C ALA A 699 21.43 -7.06 27.26
N PRO A 700 22.66 -6.52 27.17
CA PRO A 700 23.46 -6.14 28.35
C PRO A 700 22.79 -5.14 29.30
N ASN A 701 21.88 -4.30 28.80
CA ASN A 701 21.13 -3.28 29.54
C ASN A 701 19.67 -3.70 29.82
N ALA A 702 19.41 -5.00 29.98
CA ALA A 702 18.07 -5.54 30.17
C ALA A 702 17.96 -6.45 31.40
N VAL A 703 16.77 -6.48 31.99
CA VAL A 703 16.42 -7.36 33.12
C VAL A 703 15.26 -8.24 32.69
N ALA A 704 15.40 -9.56 32.83
CA ALA A 704 14.39 -10.53 32.44
C ALA A 704 13.81 -11.27 33.64
N TYR A 705 12.48 -11.44 33.63
CA TYR A 705 11.67 -12.03 34.68
C TYR A 705 10.95 -13.26 34.14
N VAL A 706 11.31 -14.45 34.63
CA VAL A 706 10.67 -15.73 34.29
C VAL A 706 9.48 -15.94 35.22
N LEU A 707 8.28 -16.00 34.68
CA LEU A 707 7.02 -16.10 35.41
C LEU A 707 6.33 -17.46 35.13
N GLN A 708 5.06 -17.61 35.52
CA GLN A 708 4.34 -18.88 35.45
C GLN A 708 3.95 -19.28 34.01
N THR A 709 3.66 -18.32 33.13
CA THR A 709 3.34 -18.58 31.71
C THR A 709 4.09 -17.70 30.70
N CYS A 710 4.93 -16.76 31.14
CA CYS A 710 5.66 -15.85 30.26
C CYS A 710 7.03 -15.44 30.83
N LEU A 711 7.87 -14.92 29.95
CA LEU A 711 9.04 -14.10 30.27
C LEU A 711 8.66 -12.63 30.01
N ILE A 712 9.00 -11.74 30.94
CA ILE A 712 9.01 -10.28 30.69
C ILE A 712 10.46 -9.84 30.60
N ILE A 713 10.81 -8.97 29.66
CA ILE A 713 12.13 -8.32 29.58
C ILE A 713 11.92 -6.82 29.62
N ASP A 714 12.47 -6.16 30.63
CA ASP A 714 12.50 -4.70 30.75
C ASP A 714 13.87 -4.17 30.31
N LEU A 715 13.89 -3.10 29.52
CA LEU A 715 15.09 -2.40 29.09
C LEU A 715 15.39 -1.21 30.01
N GLU A 716 16.62 -1.08 30.48
CA GLU A 716 17.04 0.03 31.34
C GLU A 716 17.17 1.32 30.51
N SER A 717 16.34 2.33 30.82
CA SER A 717 16.22 3.59 30.09
C SER A 717 17.34 4.58 30.43
N ASP A 718 18.52 4.34 29.89
CA ASP A 718 19.75 5.07 30.23
C ASP A 718 19.91 6.40 29.46
N GLU A 719 18.94 7.31 29.63
CA GLU A 719 18.89 8.65 29.00
C GLU A 719 20.20 9.46 29.16
N ALA A 720 20.95 9.18 30.23
CA ALA A 720 22.21 9.83 30.55
C ALA A 720 23.40 9.34 29.70
N LYS A 721 23.41 8.08 29.23
CA LYS A 721 24.50 7.56 28.38
C LYS A 721 24.31 7.86 26.90
N ALA A 722 23.09 7.80 26.38
CA ALA A 722 22.81 8.07 24.96
C ALA A 722 23.31 9.46 24.53
N LYS A 723 23.10 10.48 25.37
CA LYS A 723 23.57 11.86 25.16
C LYS A 723 25.10 12.05 25.28
N ALA A 724 25.83 11.09 25.84
CA ALA A 724 27.28 11.16 25.98
C ALA A 724 28.01 10.54 24.77
N ALA A 725 27.54 9.39 24.28
CA ALA A 725 28.19 8.69 23.16
C ALA A 725 28.04 9.40 21.79
N ALA A 726 27.03 10.27 21.64
CA ALA A 726 26.76 10.99 20.39
C ALA A 726 27.67 12.21 20.15
N ALA A 727 28.56 12.57 21.08
CA ALA A 727 29.26 13.86 21.07
C ALA A 727 30.66 13.88 20.41
N ASP A 728 31.42 12.77 20.49
CA ASP A 728 32.89 12.81 20.31
C ASP A 728 33.44 12.15 19.02
N GLU A 729 32.60 11.58 18.13
CA GLU A 729 33.04 11.05 16.82
C GLU A 729 32.32 11.70 15.64
N VAL A 730 32.89 12.81 15.14
CA VAL A 730 32.44 13.51 13.93
C VAL A 730 33.63 13.81 13.01
N ALA A 731 33.96 12.85 12.13
CA ALA A 731 35.01 13.01 11.11
C ALA A 731 34.82 12.16 9.85
N GLN A 732 34.23 10.96 9.97
CA GLN A 732 33.93 10.07 8.83
C GLN A 732 32.43 9.73 8.76
N VAL A 733 31.96 9.45 7.55
CA VAL A 733 30.59 9.04 7.24
C VAL A 733 30.52 7.52 7.37
N ASP A 734 29.82 7.01 8.38
CA ASP A 734 29.54 5.58 8.54
C ASP A 734 28.44 5.14 7.53
N PRO A 735 28.71 4.19 6.61
CA PRO A 735 27.72 3.68 5.65
C PRO A 735 26.47 3.07 6.31
N ILE A 736 26.59 2.53 7.53
CA ILE A 736 25.46 1.95 8.27
C ILE A 736 24.53 3.09 8.73
N ARG A 737 25.07 4.13 9.40
CA ARG A 737 24.31 5.34 9.75
C ARG A 737 23.74 6.06 8.51
N LEU A 738 24.50 6.16 7.42
CA LEU A 738 24.02 6.76 6.15
C LEU A 738 22.74 6.06 5.64
N THR A 739 22.74 4.73 5.65
CA THR A 739 21.58 3.90 5.25
C THR A 739 20.38 4.15 6.17
N ILE A 740 20.60 4.20 7.49
CA ILE A 740 19.55 4.45 8.49
C ILE A 740 18.92 5.84 8.30
N PHE A 741 19.73 6.90 8.17
CA PHE A 741 19.21 8.26 7.96
C PHE A 741 18.44 8.40 6.64
N GLY A 742 18.91 7.78 5.56
CA GLY A 742 18.20 7.75 4.28
C GLY A 742 16.78 7.17 4.41
N HIS A 743 16.63 6.03 5.10
CA HIS A 743 15.32 5.44 5.39
C HIS A 743 14.47 6.31 6.32
N ARG A 744 15.05 6.92 7.37
CA ARG A 744 14.31 7.78 8.31
C ARG A 744 13.75 9.03 7.62
N PHE A 745 14.55 9.76 6.83
CA PHE A 745 14.07 10.96 6.11
C PHE A 745 12.96 10.62 5.09
N MET A 746 13.08 9.49 4.38
CA MET A 746 12.04 9.03 3.46
C MET A 746 10.72 8.73 4.19
N SER A 747 10.80 8.05 5.34
CA SER A 747 9.64 7.76 6.20
C SER A 747 8.91 9.03 6.64
N VAL A 748 9.62 10.12 6.95
CA VAL A 748 8.98 11.43 7.24
C VAL A 748 8.13 11.90 6.07
N ALA A 749 8.71 11.96 4.87
CA ALA A 749 8.03 12.42 3.67
C ALA A 749 6.80 11.54 3.32
N GLU A 750 6.93 10.22 3.44
CA GLU A 750 5.81 9.29 3.26
C GLU A 750 4.70 9.48 4.30
N GLN A 751 5.04 9.69 5.58
CA GLN A 751 4.04 9.93 6.63
C GLN A 751 3.29 11.24 6.38
N MET A 752 3.99 12.32 5.99
CA MET A 752 3.35 13.56 5.53
C MET A 752 2.40 13.32 4.35
N GLY A 753 2.82 12.53 3.36
CA GLY A 753 2.00 12.20 2.19
C GLY A 753 0.74 11.40 2.55
N ARG A 754 0.87 10.41 3.43
CA ARG A 754 -0.25 9.61 3.96
C ARG A 754 -1.22 10.48 4.78
N THR A 755 -0.74 11.45 5.55
CA THR A 755 -1.59 12.46 6.21
C THR A 755 -2.35 13.29 5.18
N LEU A 756 -1.68 13.83 4.14
CA LEU A 756 -2.32 14.65 3.10
C LEU A 756 -3.43 13.88 2.37
N GLN A 757 -3.16 12.66 1.91
CA GLN A 757 -4.14 11.80 1.25
C GLN A 757 -5.39 11.57 2.13
N LYS A 758 -5.18 11.22 3.41
CA LYS A 758 -6.26 10.93 4.37
C LYS A 758 -7.14 12.14 4.68
N THR A 759 -6.55 13.33 4.67
CA THR A 759 -7.16 14.59 5.14
C THR A 759 -7.80 15.44 4.04
N ALA A 760 -7.31 15.34 2.80
CA ALA A 760 -7.83 16.08 1.66
C ALA A 760 -9.28 15.72 1.31
N VAL A 761 -10.00 16.66 0.68
CA VAL A 761 -11.40 16.52 0.28
C VAL A 761 -11.53 16.32 -1.23
N SER A 762 -10.69 16.97 -2.05
CA SER A 762 -10.80 16.83 -3.51
C SER A 762 -10.40 15.44 -4.03
N THR A 763 -11.08 14.99 -5.08
CA THR A 763 -10.79 13.73 -5.80
C THR A 763 -9.33 13.64 -6.24
N ASN A 764 -8.74 14.77 -6.66
CA ASN A 764 -7.36 14.86 -7.14
C ASN A 764 -6.35 14.39 -6.09
N ILE A 765 -6.35 15.02 -4.91
CA ILE A 765 -5.37 14.74 -3.87
C ILE A 765 -5.72 13.40 -3.18
N LYS A 766 -7.01 13.17 -2.91
CA LYS A 766 -7.49 12.03 -2.10
C LYS A 766 -7.45 10.68 -2.82
N GLU A 767 -8.03 10.63 -4.02
CA GLU A 767 -8.21 9.38 -4.78
C GLU A 767 -7.17 9.22 -5.89
N ARG A 768 -6.92 10.31 -6.64
CA ARG A 768 -5.97 10.30 -7.76
C ARG A 768 -4.50 10.41 -7.32
N LEU A 769 -4.23 10.79 -6.08
CA LEU A 769 -2.89 10.99 -5.49
C LEU A 769 -2.05 12.09 -6.18
N ASP A 770 -2.71 13.14 -6.65
CA ASP A 770 -2.10 14.26 -7.38
C ASP A 770 -1.46 15.28 -6.41
N PHE A 771 -0.45 14.81 -5.66
CA PHE A 771 0.27 15.60 -4.64
C PHE A 771 1.69 15.06 -4.38
N SER A 772 2.54 15.81 -3.67
CA SER A 772 3.79 15.31 -3.08
C SER A 772 4.15 16.06 -1.79
N CYS A 773 4.93 15.41 -0.92
CA CYS A 773 5.37 15.92 0.37
C CYS A 773 6.88 15.71 0.52
N ALA A 774 7.60 16.72 1.01
CA ALA A 774 9.06 16.74 0.98
C ALA A 774 9.70 17.52 2.15
N LEU A 775 10.94 17.15 2.45
CA LEU A 775 11.84 17.77 3.42
C LEU A 775 12.99 18.48 2.70
N PHE A 776 13.40 19.64 3.22
CA PHE A 776 14.42 20.52 2.65
C PHE A 776 15.37 21.05 3.73
N SER A 777 16.63 21.29 3.35
CA SER A 777 17.71 21.85 4.17
C SER A 777 17.45 23.31 4.61
N PRO A 778 18.26 23.89 5.54
CA PRO A 778 18.15 25.30 5.93
C PRO A 778 18.13 26.31 4.77
N ASP A 779 18.82 26.01 3.66
CA ASP A 779 18.88 26.87 2.46
C ASP A 779 17.81 26.51 1.40
N GLY A 780 16.96 25.52 1.67
CA GLY A 780 15.85 25.07 0.82
C GLY A 780 16.19 24.02 -0.24
N GLY A 781 17.38 23.42 -0.24
CA GLY A 781 17.70 22.26 -1.08
C GLY A 781 16.91 21.00 -0.69
N LEU A 782 16.54 20.17 -1.65
CA LEU A 782 15.75 18.95 -1.40
C LEU A 782 16.55 17.88 -0.63
N VAL A 783 15.93 17.28 0.40
CA VAL A 783 16.53 16.23 1.26
C VAL A 783 15.83 14.88 1.10
N ALA A 784 14.50 14.87 1.07
CA ALA A 784 13.69 13.67 0.80
C ALA A 784 12.32 14.06 0.24
N ASN A 785 11.71 13.20 -0.59
CA ASN A 785 10.42 13.44 -1.22
C ASN A 785 9.61 12.14 -1.37
N ALA A 786 8.33 12.17 -1.03
CA ALA A 786 7.44 11.03 -1.22
C ALA A 786 7.18 10.81 -2.72
N PRO A 787 7.50 9.64 -3.30
CA PRO A 787 7.53 9.39 -4.75
C PRO A 787 6.12 9.17 -5.36
N HIS A 788 5.24 10.18 -5.26
CA HIS A 788 3.86 10.11 -5.74
C HIS A 788 3.70 10.62 -7.19
N VAL A 789 4.18 11.84 -7.50
CA VAL A 789 4.07 12.44 -8.84
C VAL A 789 5.45 12.92 -9.31
N PRO A 790 6.07 12.31 -10.34
CA PRO A 790 7.46 12.60 -10.69
C PRO A 790 7.79 14.05 -11.07
N VAL A 791 6.84 14.82 -11.61
CA VAL A 791 7.09 16.25 -11.93
C VAL A 791 7.32 17.13 -10.68
N HIS A 792 6.98 16.65 -9.48
CA HIS A 792 7.29 17.30 -8.19
C HIS A 792 8.72 17.02 -7.68
N LEU A 793 9.42 16.01 -8.23
CA LEU A 793 10.79 15.68 -7.86
C LEU A 793 11.73 16.81 -8.31
N GLY A 794 12.36 17.51 -7.36
CA GLY A 794 13.23 18.66 -7.65
C GLY A 794 12.49 19.97 -7.93
N SER A 795 11.33 19.99 -8.60
CA SER A 795 10.63 21.26 -8.85
C SER A 795 10.19 21.99 -7.58
N MET A 796 9.81 21.26 -6.52
CA MET A 796 9.46 21.84 -5.22
C MET A 796 10.64 22.60 -4.56
N GLN A 797 11.90 22.23 -4.84
CA GLN A 797 13.06 22.90 -4.24
C GLN A 797 13.18 24.36 -4.74
N PHE A 798 12.79 24.64 -5.99
CA PHE A 798 12.78 26.01 -6.51
C PHE A 798 11.78 26.89 -5.76
N ALA A 799 10.63 26.32 -5.36
CA ALA A 799 9.65 27.03 -4.56
C ALA A 799 10.18 27.33 -3.15
N VAL A 800 10.71 26.31 -2.45
CA VAL A 800 11.23 26.49 -1.09
C VAL A 800 12.42 27.47 -1.05
N ARG A 801 13.38 27.36 -1.99
CA ARG A 801 14.51 28.30 -2.08
C ARG A 801 14.07 29.74 -2.39
N PHE A 802 13.06 29.93 -3.26
CA PHE A 802 12.49 31.25 -3.52
C PHE A 802 11.82 31.84 -2.26
N GLN A 803 11.01 31.03 -1.54
CA GLN A 803 10.40 31.49 -0.29
C GLN A 803 11.45 31.81 0.78
N HIS A 804 12.46 30.95 0.97
CA HIS A 804 13.59 31.18 1.87
C HIS A 804 14.30 32.51 1.58
N GLN A 805 14.72 32.75 0.33
CA GLN A 805 15.38 34.00 -0.06
C GLN A 805 14.49 35.23 0.12
N ARG A 806 13.19 35.12 -0.20
CA ARG A 806 12.22 36.22 -0.06
C ARG A 806 11.91 36.56 1.40
N TRP A 807 11.90 35.57 2.28
CA TRP A 807 11.51 35.70 3.70
C TRP A 807 12.68 35.56 4.70
N LEU A 808 13.93 35.60 4.21
CA LEU A 808 15.13 35.56 5.03
C LEU A 808 15.04 36.57 6.20
N SER A 809 15.18 36.05 7.43
CA SER A 809 15.05 36.80 8.70
C SER A 809 13.70 37.51 8.93
N LYS A 810 12.60 37.01 8.36
CA LYS A 810 11.24 37.59 8.53
C LYS A 810 10.19 36.62 9.10
N LEU A 811 10.35 35.31 8.92
CA LEU A 811 9.43 34.28 9.43
C LEU A 811 9.60 34.08 10.94
N LYS A 812 8.56 33.55 11.57
CA LYS A 812 8.54 33.11 12.97
C LYS A 812 7.97 31.71 13.10
N GLU A 813 8.18 31.09 14.25
CA GLU A 813 7.54 29.82 14.59
C GLU A 813 6.01 29.94 14.51
N GLY A 814 5.37 29.00 13.81
CA GLY A 814 3.91 29.02 13.55
C GLY A 814 3.46 29.83 12.34
N ASP A 815 4.34 30.45 11.56
CA ASP A 815 4.01 30.99 10.23
C ASP A 815 3.99 29.88 9.16
N VAL A 816 3.09 29.97 8.18
CA VAL A 816 3.02 29.07 7.01
C VAL A 816 2.80 29.88 5.74
N LEU A 817 3.56 29.57 4.69
CA LEU A 817 3.51 30.24 3.39
C LEU A 817 2.73 29.43 2.34
N VAL A 818 2.11 30.11 1.39
CA VAL A 818 1.48 29.52 0.19
C VAL A 818 1.96 30.20 -1.09
N ALA A 819 2.22 29.41 -2.14
CA ALA A 819 2.60 29.87 -3.47
C ALA A 819 2.29 28.84 -4.57
N ASN A 820 2.02 29.31 -5.79
CA ASN A 820 1.84 28.49 -6.99
C ASN A 820 2.31 29.16 -8.30
N HIS A 821 2.72 30.43 -8.28
CA HIS A 821 3.16 31.14 -9.49
C HIS A 821 4.48 30.53 -10.03
N PRO A 822 4.62 30.30 -11.34
CA PRO A 822 5.86 29.81 -11.97
C PRO A 822 7.16 30.46 -11.54
N ILE A 823 7.21 31.79 -11.41
CA ILE A 823 8.43 32.53 -11.02
C ILE A 823 8.89 32.23 -9.58
N SER A 824 7.99 31.70 -8.75
CA SER A 824 8.23 31.24 -7.38
C SER A 824 8.24 29.71 -7.29
N GLY A 825 8.69 29.02 -8.35
CA GLY A 825 8.88 27.57 -8.39
C GLY A 825 7.60 26.74 -8.58
N GLY A 826 6.50 27.36 -9.01
CA GLY A 826 5.29 26.63 -9.41
C GLY A 826 5.47 25.84 -10.71
N THR A 827 4.92 24.64 -10.78
CA THR A 827 4.89 23.78 -11.98
C THR A 827 3.82 24.25 -12.97
N HIS A 828 2.60 24.45 -12.47
CA HIS A 828 1.50 25.18 -13.09
C HIS A 828 0.61 25.78 -11.97
N LEU A 829 -0.37 26.64 -12.29
CA LEU A 829 -1.19 27.27 -11.25
C LEU A 829 -2.01 26.27 -10.37
N PRO A 830 -2.57 25.16 -10.90
CA PRO A 830 -3.30 24.21 -10.05
C PRO A 830 -2.48 23.54 -8.93
N ASP A 831 -1.15 23.50 -9.04
CA ASP A 831 -0.25 22.90 -8.04
C ASP A 831 0.07 23.87 -6.91
N VAL A 832 -0.82 23.95 -5.93
CA VAL A 832 -0.66 24.84 -4.77
C VAL A 832 0.39 24.27 -3.83
N THR A 833 1.45 25.03 -3.57
CA THR A 833 2.57 24.65 -2.68
C THR A 833 2.44 25.36 -1.34
N VAL A 834 2.44 24.60 -0.24
CA VAL A 834 2.39 25.08 1.14
C VAL A 834 3.73 24.77 1.81
N VAL A 835 4.42 25.79 2.30
CA VAL A 835 5.79 25.72 2.84
C VAL A 835 5.80 26.17 4.31
N THR A 836 6.41 25.37 5.18
CA THR A 836 6.52 25.67 6.61
C THR A 836 7.98 25.58 7.07
N PRO A 837 8.55 26.64 7.69
CA PRO A 837 9.86 26.59 8.32
C PRO A 837 9.85 25.72 9.58
N VAL A 838 10.96 25.03 9.85
CA VAL A 838 11.24 24.32 11.10
C VAL A 838 12.29 25.11 11.87
N PHE A 839 11.93 25.61 13.05
CA PHE A 839 12.83 26.35 13.93
C PHE A 839 13.54 25.43 14.93
N SER A 840 14.76 25.80 15.32
CA SER A 840 15.48 25.18 16.44
C SER A 840 14.89 25.68 17.77
N ARG A 841 14.59 24.75 18.70
CA ARG A 841 13.79 25.03 19.90
C ARG A 841 14.34 26.20 20.72
N GLY A 842 13.52 27.24 20.89
CA GLY A 842 13.88 28.44 21.66
C GLY A 842 14.76 29.45 20.92
N THR A 843 14.85 29.36 19.59
CA THR A 843 15.63 30.29 18.74
C THR A 843 14.87 30.70 17.48
N ASP A 844 15.24 31.83 16.89
CA ASP A 844 14.75 32.25 15.56
C ASP A 844 15.54 31.60 14.38
N GLU A 845 16.30 30.52 14.63
CA GLU A 845 17.10 29.82 13.60
C GLU A 845 16.26 28.75 12.88
N ILE A 846 16.19 28.85 11.54
CA ILE A 846 15.53 27.85 10.69
C ILE A 846 16.52 26.73 10.35
N ILE A 847 16.20 25.51 10.74
CA ILE A 847 17.06 24.32 10.60
C ILE A 847 16.61 23.35 9.51
N PHE A 848 15.34 23.41 9.10
CA PHE A 848 14.78 22.67 7.96
C PHE A 848 13.57 23.45 7.39
N TYR A 849 13.11 23.08 6.20
CA TYR A 849 11.75 23.36 5.75
C TYR A 849 11.03 22.05 5.44
N VAL A 850 9.72 22.03 5.70
CA VAL A 850 8.80 21.01 5.17
C VAL A 850 7.85 21.66 4.17
N ALA A 851 7.53 20.97 3.09
CA ALA A 851 6.55 21.45 2.13
C ALA A 851 5.70 20.33 1.55
N SER A 852 4.48 20.69 1.17
CA SER A 852 3.55 19.85 0.42
C SER A 852 3.03 20.61 -0.80
N ARG A 853 2.80 19.90 -1.89
CA ARG A 853 2.23 20.40 -3.15
C ARG A 853 1.05 19.53 -3.54
N GLY A 854 -0.09 20.11 -3.89
CA GLY A 854 -1.29 19.36 -4.27
C GLY A 854 -2.05 20.04 -5.41
N HIS A 855 -2.56 19.23 -6.35
CA HIS A 855 -3.28 19.72 -7.52
C HIS A 855 -4.75 20.00 -7.18
N HIS A 856 -5.11 21.27 -7.04
CA HIS A 856 -6.50 21.68 -6.83
C HIS A 856 -7.34 21.43 -8.09
N ALA A 857 -8.59 21.00 -7.95
CA ALA A 857 -9.45 20.66 -9.10
C ALA A 857 -9.97 21.89 -9.86
N ASP A 858 -10.47 22.91 -9.14
CA ASP A 858 -10.82 24.22 -9.69
C ASP A 858 -10.13 25.34 -8.89
N ILE A 859 -9.51 26.29 -9.59
CA ILE A 859 -8.88 27.50 -9.02
C ILE A 859 -9.35 28.80 -9.69
N GLY A 860 -10.51 28.76 -10.35
CA GLY A 860 -11.06 29.84 -11.18
C GLY A 860 -10.61 29.77 -12.63
N GLY A 861 -10.42 30.93 -13.26
CA GLY A 861 -9.99 31.04 -14.66
C GLY A 861 -11.13 30.88 -15.68
N ILE A 862 -10.78 30.89 -16.98
CA ILE A 862 -11.74 31.00 -18.09
C ILE A 862 -12.61 29.75 -18.35
N LEU A 863 -12.23 28.59 -17.80
CA LEU A 863 -12.94 27.31 -18.01
C LEU A 863 -12.95 26.47 -16.72
N PRO A 864 -13.98 25.64 -16.48
CA PRO A 864 -14.02 24.70 -15.34
C PRO A 864 -12.88 23.67 -15.36
N GLY A 865 -12.39 23.30 -14.18
CA GLY A 865 -11.39 22.23 -14.02
C GLY A 865 -9.94 22.65 -14.24
N SER A 866 -9.66 23.96 -14.22
CA SER A 866 -8.31 24.58 -14.24
C SER A 866 -7.37 24.25 -15.40
N MET A 867 -7.84 23.52 -16.43
CA MET A 867 -7.04 23.11 -17.61
C MET A 867 -7.58 23.74 -18.91
N PRO A 868 -7.59 25.08 -19.06
CA PRO A 868 -8.03 25.70 -20.31
C PRO A 868 -7.07 25.33 -21.46
N PRO A 869 -7.51 24.60 -22.50
CA PRO A 869 -6.63 24.15 -23.58
C PRO A 869 -6.16 25.29 -24.50
N ASN A 870 -6.81 26.46 -24.39
CA ASN A 870 -6.64 27.63 -25.26
C ASN A 870 -6.09 28.86 -24.51
N SER A 871 -5.53 28.70 -23.30
CA SER A 871 -4.89 29.81 -22.58
C SER A 871 -3.62 30.29 -23.29
N THR A 872 -3.41 31.61 -23.26
CA THR A 872 -2.25 32.31 -23.83
C THR A 872 -1.54 33.17 -22.79
N GLU A 873 -2.27 33.66 -21.79
CA GLU A 873 -1.75 34.47 -20.68
C GLU A 873 -2.12 33.85 -19.32
N LEU A 874 -1.20 33.93 -18.36
CA LEU A 874 -1.27 33.23 -17.06
C LEU A 874 -2.56 33.51 -16.26
N TRP A 875 -3.10 34.73 -16.33
CA TRP A 875 -4.32 35.13 -15.60
C TRP A 875 -5.59 34.41 -16.08
N GLN A 876 -5.55 33.80 -17.26
CA GLN A 876 -6.65 33.01 -17.82
C GLN A 876 -6.75 31.63 -17.13
N GLU A 877 -5.64 31.16 -16.54
CA GLU A 877 -5.52 29.83 -15.92
C GLU A 877 -5.98 29.81 -14.45
N GLY A 878 -6.23 30.98 -13.85
CA GLY A 878 -6.86 31.13 -12.54
C GLY A 878 -5.99 31.84 -11.50
N THR A 879 -6.07 31.37 -10.26
CA THR A 879 -5.40 31.98 -9.09
C THR A 879 -3.88 31.86 -9.17
N ALA A 880 -3.16 33.00 -9.16
CA ALA A 880 -1.69 33.04 -9.16
C ALA A 880 -1.14 33.79 -7.92
N ILE A 881 -0.36 33.09 -7.10
CA ILE A 881 0.20 33.53 -5.81
C ILE A 881 1.71 33.33 -5.86
N GLU A 882 2.50 34.42 -5.76
CA GLU A 882 3.97 34.33 -5.61
C GLU A 882 4.38 33.81 -4.23
N SER A 883 3.72 34.34 -3.20
CA SER A 883 4.17 34.26 -1.81
C SER A 883 3.19 35.01 -0.89
N GLU A 884 2.44 34.27 -0.08
CA GLU A 884 1.49 34.83 0.91
C GLU A 884 1.55 34.07 2.24
N LEU A 885 1.20 34.74 3.35
CA LEU A 885 1.02 34.11 4.65
C LEU A 885 -0.36 33.43 4.73
N LEU A 886 -0.34 32.10 4.61
CA LEU A 886 -1.51 31.22 4.78
C LEU A 886 -1.92 31.11 6.25
N VAL A 887 -0.90 31.02 7.12
CA VAL A 887 -1.02 31.06 8.58
C VAL A 887 0.00 32.06 9.09
N SER A 888 -0.35 32.86 10.09
CA SER A 888 0.65 33.61 10.85
C SER A 888 0.44 33.43 12.35
N GLY A 889 1.53 33.11 13.07
CA GLY A 889 1.48 32.80 14.50
C GLY A 889 0.43 31.73 14.87
N GLY A 890 0.24 30.71 14.03
CA GLY A 890 -0.77 29.66 14.21
C GLY A 890 -2.21 30.00 13.77
N VAL A 891 -2.51 31.22 13.32
CA VAL A 891 -3.86 31.63 12.89
C VAL A 891 -4.02 31.58 11.37
N PHE A 892 -4.96 30.76 10.88
CA PHE A 892 -5.26 30.57 9.44
C PHE A 892 -6.02 31.75 8.83
N ASN A 893 -5.52 32.29 7.71
CA ASN A 893 -6.01 33.52 7.09
C ASN A 893 -7.11 33.25 6.03
N GLU A 894 -8.25 32.71 6.46
CA GLU A 894 -9.32 32.30 5.53
C GLU A 894 -9.85 33.47 4.68
N SER A 895 -9.96 34.67 5.24
CA SER A 895 -10.42 35.85 4.51
C SER A 895 -9.53 36.21 3.32
N ARG A 896 -8.20 36.15 3.48
CA ARG A 896 -7.26 36.39 2.37
C ARG A 896 -7.30 35.27 1.33
N MET A 897 -7.46 34.01 1.76
CA MET A 897 -7.60 32.90 0.82
C MET A 897 -8.90 33.00 0.01
N ARG A 898 -10.02 33.42 0.61
CA ARG A 898 -11.26 33.70 -0.11
C ARG A 898 -11.07 34.82 -1.14
N GLU A 899 -10.41 35.92 -0.79
CA GLU A 899 -10.10 36.99 -1.76
C GLU A 899 -9.24 36.47 -2.93
N LEU A 900 -8.18 35.72 -2.63
CA LEU A 900 -7.23 35.23 -3.64
C LEU A 900 -7.85 34.20 -4.60
N PHE A 901 -8.73 33.32 -4.12
CA PHE A 901 -9.35 32.27 -4.95
C PHE A 901 -10.71 32.65 -5.58
N LEU A 902 -11.43 33.64 -5.04
CA LEU A 902 -12.71 34.10 -5.59
C LEU A 902 -12.60 35.47 -6.25
N ASP A 903 -12.18 36.48 -5.49
CA ASP A 903 -12.31 37.88 -5.88
C ASP A 903 -11.20 38.34 -6.82
N VAL A 904 -9.98 37.78 -6.74
CA VAL A 904 -8.87 38.16 -7.63
C VAL A 904 -9.06 37.61 -9.05
N PRO A 905 -9.35 36.30 -9.28
CA PRO A 905 -9.52 35.77 -10.64
C PRO A 905 -10.74 36.36 -11.36
N SER A 906 -11.84 36.60 -10.65
CA SER A 906 -13.07 37.15 -11.22
C SER A 906 -12.99 38.63 -11.62
N ARG A 907 -11.89 39.33 -11.32
CA ARG A 907 -11.59 40.69 -11.84
C ARG A 907 -11.16 40.68 -13.32
N PHE A 908 -10.76 39.53 -13.87
CA PHE A 908 -10.24 39.42 -15.24
C PHE A 908 -11.33 39.07 -16.27
N PRO A 909 -11.27 39.58 -17.52
CA PRO A 909 -12.32 39.36 -18.51
C PRO A 909 -12.53 37.88 -18.84
N GLY A 910 -13.74 37.38 -18.60
CA GLY A 910 -14.12 35.99 -18.88
C GLY A 910 -13.66 34.96 -17.85
N CYS A 911 -12.92 35.35 -16.81
CA CYS A 911 -12.53 34.46 -15.72
C CYS A 911 -13.61 34.34 -14.65
N SER A 912 -13.83 33.11 -14.14
CA SER A 912 -14.54 32.89 -12.88
C SER A 912 -13.55 32.92 -11.70
N GLY A 913 -14.07 33.20 -10.51
CA GLY A 913 -13.44 32.72 -9.26
C GLY A 913 -13.61 31.21 -9.12
N SER A 914 -12.93 30.60 -8.15
CA SER A 914 -13.02 29.15 -7.90
C SER A 914 -14.46 28.66 -7.78
N ARG A 915 -14.79 27.64 -8.57
CA ARG A 915 -16.12 27.04 -8.66
C ARG A 915 -16.44 26.15 -7.45
N ASN A 916 -15.44 25.80 -6.63
CA ASN A 916 -15.62 25.15 -5.33
C ASN A 916 -14.55 25.60 -4.31
N ILE A 917 -14.72 26.82 -3.79
CA ILE A 917 -13.88 27.38 -2.71
C ILE A 917 -13.83 26.52 -1.44
N SER A 918 -14.89 25.77 -1.15
CA SER A 918 -14.96 24.86 0.01
C SER A 918 -13.86 23.78 -0.03
N ASP A 919 -13.64 23.18 -1.20
CA ASP A 919 -12.62 22.16 -1.38
C ASP A 919 -11.22 22.77 -1.33
N ASN A 920 -10.98 23.94 -1.96
CA ASN A 920 -9.68 24.61 -1.87
C ASN A 920 -9.29 24.93 -0.42
N LEU A 921 -10.24 25.40 0.40
CA LEU A 921 -10.00 25.72 1.80
C LEU A 921 -9.82 24.47 2.67
N SER A 922 -10.45 23.35 2.31
CA SER A 922 -10.21 22.04 2.94
C SER A 922 -8.83 21.48 2.58
N ASP A 923 -8.44 21.51 1.32
CA ASP A 923 -7.16 20.98 0.84
C ASP A 923 -5.97 21.79 1.37
N LEU A 924 -6.07 23.13 1.44
CA LEU A 924 -5.06 23.97 2.12
C LEU A 924 -4.89 23.60 3.61
N LYS A 925 -5.98 23.24 4.30
CA LYS A 925 -5.94 22.81 5.71
C LYS A 925 -5.33 21.39 5.85
N ALA A 926 -5.59 20.51 4.89
CA ALA A 926 -4.94 19.20 4.78
C ALA A 926 -3.42 19.31 4.54
N GLN A 927 -2.98 20.24 3.70
CA GLN A 927 -1.55 20.53 3.47
C GLN A 927 -0.84 21.07 4.72
N ILE A 928 -1.49 21.94 5.51
CA ILE A 928 -0.95 22.40 6.79
C ILE A 928 -0.78 21.22 7.77
N ALA A 929 -1.78 20.33 7.87
CA ALA A 929 -1.71 19.16 8.75
C ALA A 929 -0.58 18.19 8.33
N ALA A 930 -0.41 17.97 7.02
CA ALA A 930 0.70 17.18 6.48
C ALA A 930 2.07 17.80 6.80
N ASN A 931 2.23 19.12 6.60
CA ASN A 931 3.45 19.82 6.97
C ASN A 931 3.76 19.68 8.48
N ALA A 932 2.77 19.96 9.34
CA ALA A 932 2.94 19.87 10.80
C ALA A 932 3.38 18.47 11.28
N ARG A 933 2.87 17.40 10.64
CA ARG A 933 3.33 16.02 10.92
C ARG A 933 4.81 15.83 10.62
N GLY A 934 5.31 16.43 9.53
CA GLY A 934 6.73 16.40 9.17
C GLY A 934 7.61 17.05 10.23
N ILE A 935 7.22 18.23 10.73
CA ILE A 935 7.97 18.99 11.76
C ILE A 935 8.24 18.13 13.00
N ALA A 936 7.19 17.49 13.53
CA ALA A 936 7.30 16.66 14.74
C ALA A 936 8.27 15.48 14.57
N LEU A 937 8.20 14.78 13.43
CA LEU A 937 9.09 13.65 13.14
C LEU A 937 10.57 14.07 13.01
N ILE A 938 10.83 15.24 12.41
CA ILE A 938 12.19 15.79 12.27
C ILE A 938 12.74 16.23 13.63
N GLN A 939 11.91 16.87 14.46
CA GLN A 939 12.33 17.26 15.82
C GLN A 939 12.67 16.02 16.67
N ASN A 940 11.89 14.93 16.58
CA ASN A 940 12.20 13.68 17.25
C ASN A 940 13.54 13.08 16.76
N LEU A 941 13.81 13.09 15.46
CA LEU A 941 15.08 12.59 14.89
C LEU A 941 16.31 13.42 15.33
N ILE A 942 16.12 14.73 15.56
CA ILE A 942 17.15 15.62 16.10
C ILE A 942 17.36 15.37 17.60
N ASP A 943 16.29 15.13 18.37
CA ASP A 943 16.37 14.75 19.79
C ASP A 943 17.07 13.38 19.97
N GLU A 944 16.91 12.46 19.01
CA GLU A 944 17.51 11.10 19.00
C GLU A 944 19.01 11.11 18.64
N TYR A 945 19.44 11.90 17.65
CA TYR A 945 20.79 11.80 17.07
C TYR A 945 21.64 13.09 17.04
N GLY A 946 21.07 14.25 17.36
CA GLY A 946 21.75 15.55 17.31
C GLY A 946 21.83 16.16 15.91
N LEU A 947 21.68 17.50 15.84
CA LEU A 947 21.53 18.25 14.58
C LEU A 947 22.72 18.10 13.62
N SER A 948 23.95 18.08 14.14
CA SER A 948 25.18 17.90 13.34
C SER A 948 25.19 16.56 12.61
N THR A 949 24.94 15.46 13.33
CA THR A 949 24.84 14.10 12.78
C THR A 949 23.82 14.05 11.65
N VAL A 950 22.60 14.54 11.91
CA VAL A 950 21.48 14.57 10.97
C VAL A 950 21.84 15.36 9.69
N GLN A 951 22.58 16.47 9.80
CA GLN A 951 23.03 17.26 8.66
C GLN A 951 24.21 16.63 7.90
N THR A 952 25.11 15.89 8.54
CA THR A 952 26.27 15.27 7.87
C THR A 952 25.86 14.20 6.86
N TYR A 953 24.96 13.28 7.23
CA TYR A 953 24.53 12.18 6.34
C TYR A 953 23.64 12.64 5.18
N MET A 954 23.12 13.88 5.22
CA MET A 954 22.24 14.48 4.21
C MET A 954 22.90 14.70 2.84
N TYR A 955 24.21 14.94 2.79
CA TYR A 955 24.87 15.50 1.59
C TYR A 955 25.47 14.47 0.60
N ALA A 956 25.45 13.17 0.91
CA ALA A 956 26.45 12.21 0.42
C ALA A 956 26.13 11.38 -0.86
N ILE A 957 25.05 11.66 -1.63
CA ILE A 957 24.46 10.67 -2.57
C ILE A 957 24.23 11.26 -4.00
N GLN A 958 25.21 11.18 -4.93
CA GLN A 958 25.25 11.99 -6.19
C GLN A 958 25.89 11.28 -7.44
N THR A 959 25.68 11.81 -8.68
CA THR A 959 26.24 11.39 -10.03
C THR A 959 25.56 10.13 -10.69
N THR A 960 25.56 9.74 -12.00
CA THR A 960 26.16 10.15 -13.34
C THR A 960 25.33 9.56 -14.53
N ALA A 961 25.25 10.17 -15.75
CA ALA A 961 25.10 9.50 -17.11
C ALA A 961 24.85 10.46 -18.33
N GLU A 962 25.30 10.12 -19.57
CA GLU A 962 25.23 10.96 -20.81
C GLU A 962 24.45 10.42 -22.04
N GLN A 963 24.01 11.33 -22.95
CA GLN A 963 24.04 11.33 -24.45
C GLN A 963 23.13 12.46 -25.08
N ALA A 964 22.73 12.45 -26.37
CA ALA A 964 22.07 13.62 -27.03
C ALA A 964 20.89 13.28 -27.98
N ALA A 965 19.81 14.10 -28.03
CA ALA A 965 18.62 13.88 -28.89
C ALA A 965 17.71 15.12 -29.15
N VAL A 966 16.67 14.92 -29.99
CA VAL A 966 15.64 15.92 -30.39
C VAL A 966 14.27 15.25 -30.59
N ASP A 967 13.17 15.95 -30.26
CA ASP A 967 11.77 15.65 -30.65
C ASP A 967 10.91 16.94 -30.75
N TYR A 968 9.65 16.85 -31.19
CA TYR A 968 8.79 18.01 -31.53
C TYR A 968 7.38 17.95 -30.93
N MET A 969 6.87 19.07 -30.41
CA MET A 969 5.45 19.23 -30.02
C MET A 969 4.53 19.20 -31.26
N ASP A 970 3.24 18.87 -31.10
CA ASP A 970 2.26 18.73 -32.21
C ASP A 970 2.04 20.03 -33.04
N ASP A 971 2.50 21.19 -32.57
CA ASP A 971 2.54 22.45 -33.34
C ASP A 971 3.84 22.69 -34.12
N GLY A 972 4.79 21.75 -34.04
CA GLY A 972 6.11 21.82 -34.67
C GLY A 972 7.21 22.46 -33.82
N THR A 973 6.94 22.86 -32.57
CA THR A 973 7.97 23.46 -31.69
C THR A 973 9.01 22.41 -31.26
N PRO A 974 10.32 22.63 -31.52
CA PRO A 974 11.36 21.65 -31.19
C PRO A 974 11.77 21.70 -29.71
N ILE A 975 11.95 20.52 -29.12
CA ILE A 975 12.69 20.31 -27.87
C ILE A 975 14.00 19.58 -28.23
N ARG A 976 15.13 20.20 -27.91
CA ARG A 976 16.47 19.72 -28.28
C ARG A 976 17.37 19.67 -27.05
N LEU A 977 18.13 18.58 -26.90
CA LEU A 977 19.09 18.38 -25.82
C LEU A 977 20.40 17.79 -26.36
N THR A 978 21.52 18.33 -25.89
CA THR A 978 22.85 17.73 -26.04
C THR A 978 23.43 17.54 -24.64
N ILE A 979 23.58 16.29 -24.17
CA ILE A 979 24.37 16.02 -22.96
C ILE A 979 25.84 15.78 -23.35
N THR A 980 26.76 16.21 -22.51
CA THR A 980 28.20 15.88 -22.56
C THR A 980 28.69 15.76 -21.12
N ILE A 981 29.44 14.71 -20.74
CA ILE A 981 30.08 14.65 -19.41
C ILE A 981 31.61 14.53 -19.52
N ASP A 982 32.33 14.94 -18.48
CA ASP A 982 33.75 14.59 -18.35
C ASP A 982 33.87 13.21 -17.70
N SER A 983 34.41 12.25 -18.44
CA SER A 983 34.63 10.87 -18.00
C SER A 983 35.64 10.71 -16.86
N LYS A 984 36.25 11.80 -16.35
CA LYS A 984 37.18 11.79 -15.20
C LYS A 984 36.50 12.01 -13.85
N ASP A 985 35.42 12.80 -13.80
CA ASP A 985 34.73 13.18 -12.56
C ASP A 985 33.21 12.94 -12.61
N GLY A 986 32.67 12.58 -13.79
CA GLY A 986 31.24 12.33 -13.98
C GLY A 986 30.38 13.60 -14.09
N SER A 987 30.99 14.78 -14.15
CA SER A 987 30.27 16.05 -14.25
C SER A 987 29.68 16.27 -15.64
N ALA A 988 28.41 16.64 -15.70
CA ALA A 988 27.57 16.66 -16.90
C ALA A 988 27.14 18.07 -17.30
N VAL A 989 27.00 18.31 -18.59
CA VAL A 989 26.39 19.51 -19.18
C VAL A 989 25.19 19.07 -20.01
N PHE A 990 23.97 19.49 -19.62
CA PHE A 990 22.72 19.27 -20.34
C PHE A 990 22.36 20.57 -21.09
N ASP A 991 22.75 20.68 -22.36
CA ASP A 991 22.55 21.89 -23.16
C ASP A 991 21.31 21.81 -24.06
N PHE A 992 20.32 22.68 -23.80
CA PHE A 992 19.06 22.76 -24.56
C PHE A 992 19.12 23.75 -25.75
N ALA A 993 20.31 24.19 -26.17
CA ALA A 993 20.48 25.10 -27.31
C ALA A 993 19.80 24.59 -28.59
N GLY A 994 18.97 25.46 -29.19
CA GLY A 994 18.15 25.13 -30.37
C GLY A 994 16.76 24.58 -30.04
N THR A 995 16.37 24.50 -28.76
CA THR A 995 14.98 24.42 -28.33
C THR A 995 14.20 25.69 -28.74
N GLY A 996 12.90 25.54 -29.04
CA GLY A 996 12.06 26.60 -29.60
C GLY A 996 11.81 27.80 -28.66
N PRO A 997 11.36 28.95 -29.23
CA PRO A 997 10.98 30.13 -28.44
C PRO A 997 9.75 29.85 -27.56
N GLU A 998 9.44 30.79 -26.66
CA GLU A 998 8.14 30.85 -25.98
C GLU A 998 7.00 30.83 -27.03
N VAL A 999 5.94 30.06 -26.77
CA VAL A 999 4.79 29.94 -27.68
C VAL A 999 3.59 30.73 -27.17
N HIS A 1000 2.80 31.29 -28.09
CA HIS A 1000 1.55 31.97 -27.79
C HIS A 1000 0.43 30.94 -27.53
N GLY A 1001 0.51 30.30 -26.38
CA GLY A 1001 -0.33 29.19 -25.93
C GLY A 1001 0.10 28.70 -24.54
N ASN A 1002 -0.39 27.55 -24.12
CA ASN A 1002 -0.24 27.07 -22.74
C ASN A 1002 0.81 25.98 -22.51
N ILE A 1003 1.48 25.50 -23.55
CA ILE A 1003 2.48 24.42 -23.46
C ILE A 1003 3.87 24.91 -23.01
N ASN A 1004 4.00 26.15 -22.55
CA ASN A 1004 5.24 26.67 -21.99
C ASN A 1004 5.52 26.04 -20.62
N ALA A 1005 6.70 25.45 -20.45
CA ALA A 1005 7.12 24.79 -19.22
C ALA A 1005 8.08 25.70 -18.41
N PRO A 1006 7.75 26.05 -17.15
CA PRO A 1006 8.73 26.65 -16.24
C PRO A 1006 9.95 25.75 -16.03
N GLU A 1007 11.13 26.33 -15.92
CA GLU A 1007 12.43 25.61 -15.87
C GLU A 1007 12.48 24.46 -14.84
N ALA A 1008 11.77 24.62 -13.72
CA ALA A 1008 11.64 23.61 -12.67
C ALA A 1008 11.15 22.24 -13.21
N ILE A 1009 10.32 22.22 -14.27
CA ILE A 1009 9.88 21.00 -14.96
C ILE A 1009 11.06 20.31 -15.67
N THR A 1010 11.90 21.08 -16.36
CA THR A 1010 13.07 20.57 -17.09
C THR A 1010 14.04 19.88 -16.13
N HIS A 1011 14.26 20.48 -14.95
CA HIS A 1011 15.03 19.84 -13.86
C HIS A 1011 14.35 18.54 -13.35
N SER A 1012 13.03 18.52 -13.15
CA SER A 1012 12.31 17.30 -12.73
C SER A 1012 12.41 16.16 -13.74
N ALA A 1013 12.27 16.47 -15.03
CA ALA A 1013 12.37 15.48 -16.11
C ALA A 1013 13.78 14.86 -16.19
N ILE A 1014 14.83 15.66 -15.96
CA ILE A 1014 16.22 15.18 -15.90
C ILE A 1014 16.46 14.29 -14.67
N ILE A 1015 16.04 14.71 -13.47
CA ILE A 1015 16.14 13.88 -12.24
C ILE A 1015 15.46 12.54 -12.45
N TYR A 1016 14.22 12.56 -12.96
CA TYR A 1016 13.43 11.37 -13.19
C TYR A 1016 14.11 10.41 -14.18
N ALA A 1017 14.51 10.90 -15.35
CA ALA A 1017 15.15 10.07 -16.37
C ALA A 1017 16.47 9.46 -15.87
N LEU A 1018 17.29 10.21 -15.14
CA LEU A 1018 18.52 9.69 -14.53
C LEU A 1018 18.24 8.64 -13.45
N ARG A 1019 17.25 8.86 -12.57
CA ARG A 1019 16.85 7.87 -11.55
C ARG A 1019 16.30 6.58 -12.18
N CYS A 1020 15.68 6.66 -13.35
CA CYS A 1020 15.24 5.49 -14.12
C CYS A 1020 16.39 4.68 -14.74
N MET A 1021 17.51 5.33 -15.10
CA MET A 1021 18.71 4.60 -15.57
C MET A 1021 19.45 3.89 -14.43
N ILE A 1022 19.29 4.36 -13.19
CA ILE A 1022 19.94 3.80 -12.01
C ILE A 1022 19.05 2.71 -11.41
N ASN A 1023 19.32 1.45 -11.77
CA ASN A 1023 18.67 0.26 -11.22
C ASN A 1023 19.18 -0.09 -9.81
N ALA A 1024 19.01 0.85 -8.87
CA ALA A 1024 19.32 0.73 -7.46
C ALA A 1024 18.44 1.71 -6.66
N ASP A 1025 18.07 1.35 -5.42
CA ASP A 1025 17.20 2.21 -4.62
C ASP A 1025 17.98 3.32 -3.90
N ILE A 1026 18.28 4.39 -4.65
CA ILE A 1026 19.02 5.56 -4.16
C ILE A 1026 18.08 6.66 -3.61
N PRO A 1027 18.36 7.23 -2.42
CA PRO A 1027 17.60 8.36 -1.87
C PRO A 1027 17.60 9.61 -2.75
N LEU A 1028 16.40 10.09 -3.11
CA LEU A 1028 16.20 11.24 -4.00
C LEU A 1028 16.29 12.58 -3.27
N ASN A 1029 17.42 13.25 -3.44
CA ASN A 1029 17.73 14.55 -2.87
C ASN A 1029 18.36 15.49 -3.93
N GLN A 1030 18.62 16.75 -3.57
CA GLN A 1030 19.26 17.77 -4.43
C GLN A 1030 20.54 17.25 -5.10
N GLY A 1031 21.22 16.32 -4.42
CA GLY A 1031 22.45 15.66 -4.79
C GLY A 1031 22.53 15.08 -6.20
N CYS A 1032 21.49 14.44 -6.74
CA CYS A 1032 21.56 13.87 -8.10
C CYS A 1032 21.83 14.93 -9.20
N LEU A 1033 21.64 16.22 -8.91
CA LEU A 1033 21.87 17.33 -9.84
C LEU A 1033 23.14 18.16 -9.59
N SER A 1034 23.81 18.11 -8.43
CA SER A 1034 24.99 18.96 -8.21
C SER A 1034 26.13 18.78 -9.21
N PRO A 1035 26.41 17.56 -9.76
CA PRO A 1035 27.38 17.40 -10.83
C PRO A 1035 26.83 17.77 -12.22
N ILE A 1036 25.64 18.39 -12.34
CA ILE A 1036 24.93 18.59 -13.61
C ILE A 1036 24.63 20.07 -13.89
N ASP A 1037 25.35 20.65 -14.86
CA ASP A 1037 25.12 21.98 -15.43
C ASP A 1037 23.99 21.93 -16.47
N ILE A 1038 22.81 22.47 -16.13
CA ILE A 1038 21.62 22.47 -16.98
C ILE A 1038 21.46 23.84 -17.64
N ARG A 1039 21.62 23.91 -18.96
CA ARG A 1039 21.63 25.15 -19.74
C ARG A 1039 20.37 25.27 -20.59
N ILE A 1040 19.47 26.17 -20.18
CA ILE A 1040 18.19 26.43 -20.87
C ILE A 1040 18.27 27.80 -21.58
N PRO A 1041 17.97 27.89 -22.90
CA PRO A 1041 17.92 29.19 -23.58
C PRO A 1041 16.77 30.06 -23.04
N ARG A 1042 17.02 31.37 -22.88
CA ARG A 1042 16.03 32.32 -22.32
C ARG A 1042 15.77 33.50 -23.27
N PRO A 1043 14.49 33.88 -23.52
CA PRO A 1043 13.27 33.11 -23.27
C PRO A 1043 13.13 31.92 -24.23
N SER A 1044 12.44 30.87 -23.82
CA SER A 1044 12.12 29.69 -24.63
C SER A 1044 10.86 28.99 -24.12
N ILE A 1045 10.37 27.96 -24.84
CA ILE A 1045 9.29 27.10 -24.35
C ILE A 1045 9.64 26.38 -23.03
N LEU A 1046 10.92 26.27 -22.67
CA LEU A 1046 11.41 25.70 -21.40
C LEU A 1046 11.86 26.75 -20.37
N SER A 1047 11.80 28.04 -20.72
CA SER A 1047 12.04 29.18 -19.83
C SER A 1047 11.17 30.36 -20.29
N PRO A 1048 9.84 30.30 -20.07
CA PRO A 1048 8.93 31.36 -20.48
C PRO A 1048 9.07 32.63 -19.64
N THR A 1049 8.56 33.72 -20.20
CA THR A 1049 8.35 34.99 -19.51
C THR A 1049 7.22 34.89 -18.50
N ARG A 1050 7.19 35.85 -17.56
CA ARG A 1050 6.24 35.89 -16.43
C ARG A 1050 4.74 35.86 -16.85
N ALA A 1051 4.41 36.31 -18.06
CA ALA A 1051 3.03 36.51 -18.49
C ALA A 1051 2.42 35.30 -19.22
N ALA A 1052 3.23 34.36 -19.72
CA ALA A 1052 2.77 33.25 -20.54
C ALA A 1052 1.86 32.28 -19.77
N ALA A 1053 0.90 31.68 -20.48
CA ALA A 1053 0.17 30.51 -20.02
C ALA A 1053 1.10 29.28 -19.95
N VAL A 1054 0.93 28.43 -18.92
CA VAL A 1054 1.85 27.33 -18.60
C VAL A 1054 1.19 25.99 -18.28
N VAL A 1055 -0.15 25.90 -18.19
CA VAL A 1055 -0.79 24.68 -17.66
C VAL A 1055 -0.47 23.44 -18.50
N GLY A 1056 -0.37 23.59 -19.83
CA GLY A 1056 0.06 22.53 -20.75
C GLY A 1056 1.54 22.15 -20.61
N GLY A 1057 2.38 23.03 -20.09
CA GLY A 1057 3.80 22.76 -19.84
C GLY A 1057 4.00 21.61 -18.85
N ASN A 1058 3.23 21.61 -17.75
CA ASN A 1058 3.28 20.60 -16.71
C ASN A 1058 2.73 19.24 -17.18
N VAL A 1059 1.70 19.24 -18.04
CA VAL A 1059 0.95 18.02 -18.41
C VAL A 1059 1.18 17.51 -19.84
N THR A 1060 2.03 18.18 -20.63
CA THR A 1060 2.42 17.71 -21.97
C THR A 1060 3.90 17.92 -22.28
N THR A 1061 4.45 19.13 -22.07
CA THR A 1061 5.85 19.43 -22.41
C THR A 1061 6.83 18.72 -21.48
N SER A 1062 6.47 18.52 -20.22
CA SER A 1062 7.18 17.66 -19.26
C SER A 1062 7.43 16.24 -19.79
N GLN A 1063 6.40 15.61 -20.37
CA GLN A 1063 6.52 14.30 -21.02
C GLN A 1063 7.47 14.37 -22.21
N ARG A 1064 7.38 15.44 -23.03
CA ARG A 1064 8.26 15.59 -24.20
C ARG A 1064 9.73 15.81 -23.84
N VAL A 1065 10.02 16.59 -22.80
CA VAL A 1065 11.39 16.73 -22.27
C VAL A 1065 11.89 15.37 -21.76
N THR A 1066 11.04 14.60 -21.09
CA THR A 1066 11.40 13.25 -20.62
C THR A 1066 11.67 12.28 -21.77
N ASP A 1067 10.81 12.25 -22.79
CA ASP A 1067 11.02 11.49 -24.03
C ASP A 1067 12.37 11.87 -24.66
N VAL A 1068 12.69 13.18 -24.76
CA VAL A 1068 13.97 13.66 -25.32
C VAL A 1068 15.18 13.26 -24.47
N VAL A 1069 15.10 13.30 -23.13
CA VAL A 1069 16.18 12.84 -22.26
C VAL A 1069 16.37 11.32 -22.36
N LEU A 1070 15.31 10.51 -22.32
CA LEU A 1070 15.41 9.06 -22.42
C LEU A 1070 15.90 8.61 -23.82
N LYS A 1071 15.47 9.30 -24.89
CA LYS A 1071 15.99 9.12 -26.25
C LYS A 1071 17.46 9.50 -26.36
N ALA A 1072 17.88 10.58 -25.69
CA ALA A 1072 19.27 10.98 -25.62
C ALA A 1072 20.09 9.86 -24.99
N LEU A 1073 19.73 9.41 -23.79
CA LEU A 1073 20.40 8.35 -23.02
C LEU A 1073 20.32 6.94 -23.65
N GLY A 1074 19.68 6.77 -24.81
CA GLY A 1074 19.53 5.47 -25.48
C GLY A 1074 18.62 4.47 -24.74
N ALA A 1075 17.74 4.96 -23.85
CA ALA A 1075 17.14 4.15 -22.79
C ALA A 1075 15.99 3.22 -23.23
N CYS A 1076 14.98 3.79 -23.89
CA CYS A 1076 13.78 3.10 -24.32
C CYS A 1076 13.06 3.89 -25.43
N ALA A 1077 12.18 3.20 -26.18
CA ALA A 1077 11.29 3.83 -27.16
C ALA A 1077 10.32 4.80 -26.47
N ALA A 1078 9.70 5.71 -27.25
CA ALA A 1078 8.77 6.68 -26.69
C ALA A 1078 7.54 6.00 -26.09
N SER A 1079 7.14 6.41 -24.88
CA SER A 1079 5.80 6.14 -24.39
C SER A 1079 4.77 7.08 -25.06
N GLN A 1080 3.51 7.00 -24.64
CA GLN A 1080 2.40 7.84 -25.11
C GLN A 1080 2.62 9.38 -25.04
N GLY A 1081 3.71 9.88 -24.45
CA GLY A 1081 4.16 11.28 -24.53
C GLY A 1081 3.17 12.35 -24.05
N CYS A 1082 2.19 11.97 -23.23
CA CYS A 1082 1.06 12.83 -22.83
C CYS A 1082 0.43 12.35 -21.52
N LEU A 1083 -0.41 13.19 -20.89
CA LEU A 1083 -1.31 12.84 -19.77
C LEU A 1083 -2.78 12.70 -20.17
N ASN A 1084 -3.14 13.07 -21.41
CA ASN A 1084 -4.51 13.08 -21.97
C ASN A 1084 -5.55 13.71 -21.03
N ASN A 1085 -5.39 15.00 -20.76
CA ASN A 1085 -6.11 15.74 -19.73
C ASN A 1085 -7.53 16.08 -20.19
N LEU A 1086 -8.53 15.35 -19.69
CA LEU A 1086 -9.94 15.60 -19.91
C LEU A 1086 -10.49 16.47 -18.76
N THR A 1087 -11.19 17.56 -19.09
CA THR A 1087 -12.02 18.28 -18.12
C THR A 1087 -13.45 18.41 -18.62
N PHE A 1088 -14.39 18.48 -17.69
CA PHE A 1088 -15.73 18.97 -17.98
C PHE A 1088 -16.36 19.62 -16.74
N GLY A 1089 -17.36 20.48 -16.94
CA GLY A 1089 -18.04 21.13 -15.83
C GLY A 1089 -19.11 22.13 -16.23
N ILE A 1090 -19.62 22.81 -15.22
CA ILE A 1090 -20.55 23.95 -15.34
C ILE A 1090 -20.11 25.05 -14.38
N ASP A 1091 -20.17 26.30 -14.82
CA ASP A 1091 -19.90 27.45 -13.95
C ASP A 1091 -20.95 27.60 -12.84
N ALA A 1092 -20.56 28.24 -11.74
CA ALA A 1092 -21.49 28.64 -10.70
C ALA A 1092 -22.45 29.73 -11.24
N LYS A 1093 -23.72 29.64 -10.86
CA LYS A 1093 -24.78 30.56 -11.30
C LYS A 1093 -25.34 31.33 -10.12
N LYS A 1094 -26.06 32.42 -10.37
CA LYS A 1094 -26.95 33.03 -9.38
C LYS A 1094 -28.38 32.61 -9.65
N ASP A 1095 -29.13 32.30 -8.61
CA ASP A 1095 -30.57 32.07 -8.69
C ASP A 1095 -31.36 33.39 -8.70
N GLU A 1096 -32.68 33.30 -8.74
CA GLU A 1096 -33.60 34.45 -8.74
C GLU A 1096 -33.55 35.28 -7.45
N SER A 1097 -33.02 34.72 -6.34
CA SER A 1097 -32.77 35.45 -5.09
C SER A 1097 -31.40 36.15 -5.06
N GLY A 1098 -30.54 35.88 -6.04
CA GLY A 1098 -29.16 36.36 -6.11
C GLY A 1098 -28.16 35.49 -5.34
N ALA A 1099 -28.59 34.39 -4.72
CA ALA A 1099 -27.71 33.43 -4.05
C ALA A 1099 -26.93 32.61 -5.08
N VAL A 1100 -25.72 32.17 -4.72
CA VAL A 1100 -24.84 31.42 -5.62
C VAL A 1100 -25.18 29.93 -5.57
N VAL A 1101 -25.64 29.40 -6.69
CA VAL A 1101 -25.80 27.96 -6.94
C VAL A 1101 -24.45 27.40 -7.40
N PRO A 1102 -23.79 26.52 -6.63
CA PRO A 1102 -22.46 26.02 -6.96
C PRO A 1102 -22.44 25.21 -8.26
N GLY A 1103 -21.47 25.50 -9.12
CA GLY A 1103 -21.20 24.75 -10.33
C GLY A 1103 -20.59 23.36 -10.04
N PHE A 1104 -19.80 22.83 -10.97
CA PHE A 1104 -18.79 21.82 -10.67
C PHE A 1104 -17.70 21.83 -11.74
N GLY A 1105 -16.50 21.39 -11.38
CA GLY A 1105 -15.43 21.04 -12.31
C GLY A 1105 -14.97 19.61 -12.06
N TYR A 1106 -14.66 18.90 -13.15
CA TYR A 1106 -14.03 17.59 -13.15
C TYR A 1106 -12.74 17.66 -13.97
N TYR A 1107 -11.72 16.93 -13.52
CA TYR A 1107 -10.42 16.81 -14.19
C TYR A 1107 -9.89 15.38 -14.02
N GLU A 1108 -9.52 14.76 -15.13
CA GLU A 1108 -8.96 13.42 -15.19
C GLU A 1108 -7.86 13.32 -16.24
N THR A 1109 -6.75 12.69 -15.87
CA THR A 1109 -5.69 12.25 -16.78
C THR A 1109 -5.97 10.81 -17.21
N ILE A 1110 -5.77 10.47 -18.48
CA ILE A 1110 -6.08 9.14 -19.02
C ILE A 1110 -4.80 8.47 -19.51
N ALA A 1111 -4.54 7.26 -19.03
CA ALA A 1111 -3.38 6.43 -19.37
C ALA A 1111 -3.33 5.98 -20.85
N GLY A 1112 -2.21 5.36 -21.25
CA GLY A 1112 -1.96 4.90 -22.61
C GLY A 1112 -0.80 3.91 -22.65
N GLY A 1113 -0.15 3.77 -23.81
CA GLY A 1113 0.95 2.81 -23.98
C GLY A 1113 2.29 3.28 -23.43
N ALA A 1114 3.02 2.40 -22.75
CA ALA A 1114 4.44 2.58 -22.44
C ALA A 1114 5.34 2.15 -23.60
N GLY A 1115 6.51 2.78 -23.72
CA GLY A 1115 7.52 2.41 -24.70
C GLY A 1115 8.21 1.08 -24.37
N ALA A 1116 8.54 0.29 -25.40
CA ALA A 1116 9.38 -0.89 -25.25
C ALA A 1116 10.86 -0.53 -25.06
N GLY A 1117 11.65 -1.46 -24.54
CA GLY A 1117 13.09 -1.27 -24.32
C GLY A 1117 13.91 -2.55 -24.46
N PRO A 1118 15.23 -2.48 -24.18
CA PRO A 1118 16.17 -3.58 -24.35
C PRO A 1118 15.92 -4.74 -23.36
N GLY A 1119 14.89 -5.54 -23.64
CA GLY A 1119 14.51 -6.73 -22.87
C GLY A 1119 13.02 -6.83 -22.53
N TRP A 1120 12.21 -5.79 -22.81
CA TRP A 1120 10.81 -5.73 -22.35
C TRP A 1120 9.85 -5.12 -23.35
N HIS A 1121 8.63 -5.67 -23.37
CA HIS A 1121 7.46 -5.08 -24.01
C HIS A 1121 6.93 -3.89 -23.19
N GLY A 1122 6.31 -2.92 -23.86
CA GLY A 1122 5.65 -1.81 -23.18
C GLY A 1122 4.34 -2.23 -22.51
N GLU A 1123 4.14 -1.88 -21.24
CA GLU A 1123 2.86 -2.04 -20.53
C GLU A 1123 1.75 -1.20 -21.20
N SER A 1124 0.53 -1.74 -21.23
CA SER A 1124 -0.60 -1.18 -22.02
C SER A 1124 -1.67 -0.54 -21.14
N GLY A 1125 -2.09 0.69 -21.43
CA GLY A 1125 -3.05 1.41 -20.59
C GLY A 1125 -2.55 1.65 -19.17
N VAL A 1126 -1.34 2.20 -19.04
CA VAL A 1126 -0.70 2.60 -17.78
C VAL A 1126 -0.20 4.04 -17.84
N HIS A 1127 -0.03 4.67 -16.69
CA HIS A 1127 0.63 5.97 -16.60
C HIS A 1127 2.15 5.85 -16.64
N VAL A 1128 2.77 6.78 -17.35
CA VAL A 1128 4.19 6.78 -17.70
C VAL A 1128 4.83 8.10 -17.32
N HIS A 1129 6.13 8.04 -17.00
CA HIS A 1129 6.99 9.21 -16.86
C HIS A 1129 6.45 10.24 -15.84
N MET A 1130 6.10 11.46 -16.24
CA MET A 1130 5.87 12.61 -15.34
C MET A 1130 4.64 12.53 -14.41
N THR A 1131 3.75 11.53 -14.58
CA THR A 1131 2.60 11.30 -13.68
C THR A 1131 2.54 9.85 -13.18
N ASN A 1132 1.84 9.63 -12.07
CA ASN A 1132 1.36 8.31 -11.65
C ASN A 1132 -0.07 8.36 -11.05
N THR A 1133 -0.89 9.33 -11.47
CA THR A 1133 -2.20 9.60 -10.87
C THR A 1133 -3.27 8.56 -11.21
N ARG A 1134 -4.07 8.14 -10.23
CA ARG A 1134 -5.10 7.12 -10.45
C ARG A 1134 -6.27 7.64 -11.29
N ILE A 1135 -6.96 6.72 -11.97
CA ILE A 1135 -8.23 6.96 -12.67
C ILE A 1135 -9.40 6.94 -11.67
N THR A 1136 -10.50 7.65 -11.96
CA THR A 1136 -11.73 7.57 -11.17
C THR A 1136 -12.48 6.26 -11.48
N ASP A 1137 -12.93 5.55 -10.44
CA ASP A 1137 -13.73 4.32 -10.59
C ASP A 1137 -15.08 4.62 -11.27
N PRO A 1138 -15.57 3.77 -12.19
CA PRO A 1138 -16.85 3.97 -12.89
C PRO A 1138 -18.04 4.32 -11.99
N GLU A 1139 -18.19 3.65 -10.84
CA GLU A 1139 -19.34 3.86 -9.95
C GLU A 1139 -19.27 5.20 -9.21
N ILE A 1140 -18.05 5.70 -8.95
CA ILE A 1140 -17.81 6.99 -8.31
C ILE A 1140 -18.02 8.14 -9.30
N LEU A 1141 -17.59 7.97 -10.56
CA LEU A 1141 -17.81 8.92 -11.64
C LEU A 1141 -19.33 9.16 -11.86
N GLU A 1142 -20.10 8.08 -12.01
CA GLU A 1142 -21.55 8.17 -12.24
C GLU A 1142 -22.34 8.62 -11.00
N LYS A 1143 -21.85 8.34 -9.79
CA LYS A 1143 -22.49 8.80 -8.54
C LYS A 1143 -22.23 10.28 -8.24
N ARG A 1144 -21.11 10.85 -8.71
CA ARG A 1144 -20.71 12.25 -8.44
C ARG A 1144 -21.06 13.24 -9.54
N TYR A 1145 -21.21 12.79 -10.78
CA TYR A 1145 -21.37 13.67 -11.94
C TYR A 1145 -22.51 13.19 -12.85
N PRO A 1146 -23.28 14.11 -13.49
CA PRO A 1146 -24.40 13.77 -14.38
C PRO A 1146 -23.89 13.22 -15.72
N CYS A 1147 -23.36 12.00 -15.72
CA CYS A 1147 -22.78 11.34 -16.88
C CYS A 1147 -22.88 9.82 -16.77
N ILE A 1148 -22.66 9.12 -17.89
CA ILE A 1148 -22.57 7.67 -17.98
C ILE A 1148 -21.21 7.33 -18.60
N LEU A 1149 -20.43 6.47 -17.95
CA LEU A 1149 -19.28 5.84 -18.59
C LEU A 1149 -19.81 4.68 -19.44
N ARG A 1150 -19.72 4.83 -20.76
CA ARG A 1150 -20.21 3.86 -21.76
C ARG A 1150 -19.17 2.79 -22.10
N ARG A 1151 -17.88 3.13 -22.01
CA ARG A 1151 -16.76 2.25 -22.39
C ARG A 1151 -15.45 2.68 -21.73
N PHE A 1152 -14.67 1.72 -21.24
CA PHE A 1152 -13.28 1.90 -20.83
C PHE A 1152 -12.47 0.61 -21.06
N GLU A 1153 -11.68 0.59 -22.14
CA GLU A 1153 -11.02 -0.61 -22.67
C GLU A 1153 -9.61 -0.32 -23.22
N LEU A 1154 -8.81 -1.36 -23.47
CA LEU A 1154 -7.55 -1.26 -24.20
C LEU A 1154 -7.81 -1.10 -25.70
N ARG A 1155 -6.99 -0.26 -26.34
CA ARG A 1155 -7.07 0.08 -27.76
C ARG A 1155 -6.07 -0.78 -28.54
N GLU A 1156 -6.51 -1.98 -28.91
CA GLU A 1156 -5.70 -3.05 -29.51
C GLU A 1156 -4.82 -2.62 -30.70
N ASP A 1157 -3.62 -3.21 -30.79
CA ASP A 1157 -2.64 -3.05 -31.88
C ASP A 1157 -2.29 -1.58 -32.20
N THR A 1158 -2.17 -0.76 -31.15
CA THR A 1158 -1.77 0.66 -31.24
C THR A 1158 -0.34 0.93 -30.74
N GLY A 1159 0.26 0.00 -30.00
CA GLY A 1159 1.70 -0.03 -29.73
C GLY A 1159 2.53 -0.41 -30.97
N GLY A 1160 3.73 0.18 -31.09
CA GLY A 1160 4.64 -0.05 -32.22
C GLY A 1160 5.21 -1.47 -32.25
N HIS A 1161 5.39 -2.01 -33.45
CA HIS A 1161 5.97 -3.33 -33.70
C HIS A 1161 7.50 -3.36 -33.50
N GLY A 1162 8.08 -4.56 -33.44
CA GLY A 1162 9.48 -4.74 -33.07
C GLY A 1162 9.69 -5.99 -32.21
N LYS A 1163 10.95 -6.40 -32.03
CA LYS A 1163 11.36 -7.54 -31.21
C LYS A 1163 10.75 -7.49 -29.81
N PHE A 1164 10.62 -6.28 -29.26
CA PHE A 1164 9.68 -5.98 -28.18
C PHE A 1164 8.67 -4.95 -28.65
N ARG A 1165 7.40 -5.36 -28.81
CA ARG A 1165 6.27 -4.46 -29.07
C ARG A 1165 6.09 -3.44 -27.94
N GLY A 1166 5.78 -2.19 -28.29
CA GLY A 1166 5.33 -1.18 -27.34
C GLY A 1166 3.89 -1.43 -26.86
N GLY A 1167 3.47 -0.72 -25.81
CA GLY A 1167 2.16 -0.92 -25.19
C GLY A 1167 1.01 -0.25 -25.95
N ASP A 1168 -0.20 -0.77 -25.77
CA ASP A 1168 -1.43 -0.22 -26.35
C ASP A 1168 -1.98 0.96 -25.54
N GLY A 1169 -2.66 1.87 -26.25
CA GLY A 1169 -3.46 2.94 -25.66
C GLY A 1169 -4.77 2.44 -25.02
N VAL A 1170 -5.64 3.37 -24.62
CA VAL A 1170 -7.00 3.07 -24.12
C VAL A 1170 -8.06 3.83 -24.91
N ALA A 1171 -9.31 3.37 -24.85
CA ALA A 1171 -10.48 4.10 -25.28
C ALA A 1171 -11.42 4.33 -24.09
N ARG A 1172 -11.83 5.58 -23.84
CA ARG A 1172 -12.75 6.00 -22.75
C ARG A 1172 -13.89 6.83 -23.35
N GLU A 1173 -15.14 6.39 -23.16
CA GLU A 1173 -16.33 7.03 -23.73
C GLU A 1173 -17.32 7.44 -22.64
N ILE A 1174 -17.61 8.74 -22.54
CA ILE A 1174 -18.50 9.33 -21.53
C ILE A 1174 -19.66 10.03 -22.24
N GLU A 1175 -20.89 9.75 -21.82
CA GLU A 1175 -22.14 10.37 -22.25
C GLU A 1175 -22.65 11.34 -21.18
N PHE A 1176 -23.09 12.55 -21.55
CA PHE A 1176 -23.51 13.57 -20.57
C PHE A 1176 -25.03 13.62 -20.39
N LEU A 1177 -25.48 13.68 -19.13
CA LEU A 1177 -26.91 13.70 -18.74
C LEU A 1177 -27.43 15.12 -18.45
N THR A 1178 -26.61 16.14 -18.64
CA THR A 1178 -26.99 17.57 -18.59
C THR A 1178 -25.98 18.36 -19.44
N PRO A 1179 -26.25 19.60 -19.89
CA PRO A 1179 -25.30 20.35 -20.70
C PRO A 1179 -24.04 20.74 -19.90
N VAL A 1180 -22.86 20.51 -20.48
CA VAL A 1180 -21.55 20.78 -19.87
C VAL A 1180 -20.60 21.47 -20.84
N GLN A 1181 -19.67 22.25 -20.32
CA GLN A 1181 -18.47 22.62 -21.07
C GLN A 1181 -17.46 21.48 -20.91
N CYS A 1182 -17.01 20.87 -22.01
CA CYS A 1182 -16.01 19.80 -22.03
C CYS A 1182 -14.74 20.25 -22.78
N SER A 1183 -13.56 19.92 -22.25
CA SER A 1183 -12.27 20.30 -22.84
C SER A 1183 -11.26 19.16 -22.79
N ILE A 1184 -10.34 19.15 -23.76
CA ILE A 1184 -9.25 18.18 -23.86
C ILE A 1184 -7.93 18.92 -24.12
N LEU A 1185 -6.91 18.62 -23.31
CA LEU A 1185 -5.56 19.14 -23.43
C LEU A 1185 -4.58 17.97 -23.57
N SER A 1186 -4.16 17.71 -24.81
CA SER A 1186 -3.39 16.52 -25.19
C SER A 1186 -2.45 16.76 -26.39
N GLU A 1187 -1.49 15.85 -26.54
CA GLU A 1187 -0.39 15.82 -27.52
C GLU A 1187 -0.30 14.42 -28.16
N ARG A 1188 0.70 14.17 -29.02
CA ARG A 1188 0.87 12.94 -29.81
C ARG A 1188 -0.39 12.61 -30.64
N ARG A 1189 -1.05 13.66 -31.12
CA ARG A 1189 -2.15 13.66 -32.09
C ARG A 1189 -1.67 13.98 -33.52
N VAL A 1190 -0.49 14.61 -33.65
CA VAL A 1190 0.20 14.85 -34.93
C VAL A 1190 1.47 14.01 -35.02
N HIS A 1191 2.37 14.12 -34.03
CA HIS A 1191 3.61 13.35 -33.99
C HIS A 1191 3.42 12.00 -33.28
N ARG A 1192 3.77 10.91 -33.95
CA ARG A 1192 3.73 9.55 -33.37
C ARG A 1192 4.79 9.40 -32.26
N PRO A 1193 4.54 8.57 -31.23
CA PRO A 1193 5.59 8.01 -30.37
C PRO A 1193 6.58 7.20 -31.21
N TYR A 1194 7.89 7.50 -31.12
CA TYR A 1194 8.93 6.84 -31.92
C TYR A 1194 9.33 5.48 -31.35
N GLY A 1195 9.67 4.52 -32.23
CA GLY A 1195 10.39 3.30 -31.86
C GLY A 1195 11.92 3.49 -31.84
N MET A 1196 12.67 2.51 -31.35
CA MET A 1196 14.14 2.52 -31.25
C MET A 1196 14.79 1.18 -31.63
N GLU A 1197 16.08 1.19 -31.97
CA GLU A 1197 16.86 0.02 -32.43
C GLU A 1197 16.23 -0.80 -33.57
N GLY A 1198 15.45 -0.15 -34.43
CA GLY A 1198 14.72 -0.78 -35.54
C GLY A 1198 13.28 -1.18 -35.22
N GLY A 1199 12.76 -0.88 -34.03
CA GLY A 1199 11.34 -0.96 -33.73
C GLY A 1199 10.52 0.21 -34.32
N GLU A 1200 9.24 -0.01 -34.53
CA GLU A 1200 8.33 0.93 -35.21
C GLU A 1200 7.70 1.98 -34.28
N ALA A 1201 7.20 3.06 -34.90
CA ALA A 1201 6.47 4.12 -34.23
C ALA A 1201 4.99 3.75 -33.97
N ALA A 1202 4.47 4.13 -32.80
CA ALA A 1202 3.11 3.80 -32.35
C ALA A 1202 2.01 4.58 -33.09
N GLN A 1203 0.75 4.18 -32.91
CA GLN A 1203 -0.39 4.97 -33.36
C GLN A 1203 -0.61 6.22 -32.48
N THR A 1204 -1.00 7.33 -33.11
CA THR A 1204 -1.41 8.57 -32.43
C THR A 1204 -2.67 8.36 -31.59
N GLY A 1205 -2.94 9.30 -30.67
CA GLY A 1205 -4.25 9.42 -30.05
C GLY A 1205 -5.29 10.02 -31.02
N LEU A 1206 -6.56 10.03 -30.61
CA LEU A 1206 -7.69 10.67 -31.31
C LEU A 1206 -8.77 11.06 -30.29
N ASN A 1207 -9.35 12.26 -30.43
CA ASN A 1207 -10.36 12.78 -29.50
C ASN A 1207 -11.63 13.11 -30.31
N LEU A 1208 -12.76 12.49 -30.00
CA LEU A 1208 -14.02 12.66 -30.75
C LEU A 1208 -15.14 13.21 -29.85
N TRP A 1209 -15.95 14.10 -30.41
CA TRP A 1209 -17.27 14.49 -29.92
C TRP A 1209 -18.34 13.81 -30.80
N LEU A 1210 -19.25 13.09 -30.16
CA LEU A 1210 -20.43 12.49 -30.80
C LEU A 1210 -21.66 13.31 -30.37
N SER A 1211 -22.44 13.78 -31.33
CA SER A 1211 -23.60 14.65 -31.13
C SER A 1211 -24.68 14.32 -32.15
N LYS A 1212 -25.88 14.89 -32.00
CA LYS A 1212 -26.84 15.03 -33.11
C LYS A 1212 -26.63 16.37 -33.80
N ASP A 1213 -26.77 16.41 -35.12
CA ASP A 1213 -26.84 17.68 -35.83
C ASP A 1213 -28.15 18.41 -35.49
N ALA A 1214 -28.05 19.67 -35.08
CA ALA A 1214 -29.19 20.46 -34.60
C ALA A 1214 -30.17 20.90 -35.70
N TYR A 1215 -29.83 20.73 -36.98
CA TYR A 1215 -30.67 21.08 -38.13
C TYR A 1215 -31.27 19.85 -38.82
N THR A 1216 -30.56 18.72 -38.88
CA THR A 1216 -31.02 17.49 -39.56
C THR A 1216 -31.44 16.37 -38.61
N GLY A 1217 -30.94 16.34 -37.37
CA GLY A 1217 -31.14 15.23 -36.42
C GLY A 1217 -30.28 13.99 -36.71
N GLU A 1218 -29.37 14.06 -37.69
CA GLU A 1218 -28.45 12.97 -38.05
C GLU A 1218 -27.29 12.85 -37.03
N ASP A 1219 -26.63 11.68 -37.01
CA ASP A 1219 -25.48 11.43 -36.14
C ASP A 1219 -24.22 12.17 -36.65
N ARG A 1220 -23.61 12.95 -35.75
CA ARG A 1220 -22.53 13.87 -36.06
C ARG A 1220 -21.29 13.57 -35.21
N THR A 1221 -20.24 13.08 -35.87
CA THR A 1221 -18.92 12.81 -35.27
C THR A 1221 -17.94 13.93 -35.63
N VAL A 1222 -17.29 14.52 -34.63
CA VAL A 1222 -16.35 15.65 -34.79
C VAL A 1222 -15.02 15.32 -34.11
N ASN A 1223 -13.90 15.48 -34.81
CA ASN A 1223 -12.57 15.43 -34.18
C ASN A 1223 -12.31 16.73 -33.41
N MET A 1224 -12.06 16.64 -32.10
CA MET A 1224 -11.80 17.78 -31.21
C MET A 1224 -10.37 18.31 -31.30
N GLY A 1225 -9.46 17.60 -31.99
CA GLY A 1225 -8.04 17.91 -32.00
C GLY A 1225 -7.33 17.56 -30.68
N GLY A 1226 -6.05 17.89 -30.57
CA GLY A 1226 -5.28 17.67 -29.33
C GLY A 1226 -5.63 18.67 -28.21
N LYS A 1227 -5.88 19.92 -28.59
CA LYS A 1227 -6.19 21.06 -27.71
C LYS A 1227 -7.54 21.63 -28.18
N GLY A 1228 -8.61 21.42 -27.42
CA GLY A 1228 -9.96 21.76 -27.87
C GLY A 1228 -11.00 21.81 -26.76
N SER A 1229 -12.03 22.63 -26.94
CA SER A 1229 -13.12 22.83 -25.96
C SER A 1229 -14.45 23.00 -26.68
N VAL A 1230 -15.51 22.39 -26.14
CA VAL A 1230 -16.84 22.26 -26.75
C VAL A 1230 -17.91 22.39 -25.67
N ALA A 1231 -18.94 23.19 -25.92
CA ALA A 1231 -20.18 23.15 -25.16
C ALA A 1231 -21.01 21.96 -25.65
N MET A 1232 -21.13 20.92 -24.82
CA MET A 1232 -21.84 19.68 -25.14
C MET A 1232 -23.26 19.70 -24.56
N THR A 1233 -24.21 19.14 -25.32
CA THR A 1233 -25.61 19.00 -24.92
C THR A 1233 -25.90 17.64 -24.27
N THR A 1234 -27.03 17.57 -23.58
CA THR A 1234 -27.56 16.31 -22.99
C THR A 1234 -27.71 15.24 -24.06
N GLY A 1235 -27.10 14.07 -23.84
CA GLY A 1235 -27.02 12.97 -24.79
C GLY A 1235 -25.77 12.96 -25.69
N ASP A 1236 -25.00 14.06 -25.72
CA ASP A 1236 -23.68 14.08 -26.39
C ASP A 1236 -22.69 13.16 -25.68
N ARG A 1237 -21.66 12.72 -26.42
CA ARG A 1237 -20.54 11.94 -25.89
C ARG A 1237 -19.19 12.52 -26.24
N VAL A 1238 -18.22 12.28 -25.36
CA VAL A 1238 -16.79 12.43 -25.64
C VAL A 1238 -16.13 11.04 -25.66
N VAL A 1239 -15.35 10.77 -26.71
CA VAL A 1239 -14.52 9.56 -26.85
C VAL A 1239 -13.06 9.99 -26.87
N ILE A 1240 -12.30 9.63 -25.85
CA ILE A 1240 -10.85 9.83 -25.80
C ILE A 1240 -10.16 8.51 -26.12
N MET A 1241 -9.35 8.49 -27.18
CA MET A 1241 -8.49 7.38 -27.56
C MET A 1241 -7.04 7.82 -27.40
N THR A 1242 -6.30 7.20 -26.48
CA THR A 1242 -4.93 7.63 -26.12
C THR A 1242 -3.87 6.94 -26.99
N PRO A 1243 -2.65 7.52 -27.13
CA PRO A 1243 -1.58 6.93 -27.94
C PRO A 1243 -1.07 5.59 -27.37
N GLY A 1244 -0.50 4.76 -28.25
CA GLY A 1244 0.35 3.63 -27.83
C GLY A 1244 1.77 4.08 -27.46
N GLY A 1245 2.66 3.14 -27.16
CA GLY A 1245 4.11 3.34 -27.04
C GLY A 1245 4.88 2.70 -28.19
N GLY A 1246 6.06 3.21 -28.51
CA GLY A 1246 6.91 2.72 -29.60
C GLY A 1246 7.54 1.35 -29.32
N GLY A 1247 7.87 0.62 -30.39
CA GLY A 1247 8.54 -0.68 -30.30
C GLY A 1247 10.07 -0.57 -30.21
N TRP A 1248 10.71 -1.67 -29.80
CA TRP A 1248 12.16 -1.78 -29.67
C TRP A 1248 12.70 -2.99 -30.43
N GLY A 1249 13.77 -2.78 -31.20
CA GLY A 1249 14.46 -3.84 -31.95
C GLY A 1249 13.74 -4.26 -33.23
N ALA A 1250 14.47 -4.58 -34.29
CA ALA A 1250 13.89 -5.20 -35.49
C ALA A 1250 13.40 -6.65 -35.21
N GLU A 1251 12.25 -7.04 -35.79
CA GLU A 1251 11.73 -8.41 -35.69
C GLU A 1251 12.59 -9.40 -36.50
N GLU A 1252 12.79 -10.62 -35.97
CA GLU A 1252 13.63 -11.66 -36.58
C GLU A 1252 12.96 -12.31 -37.80
N GLY A 1253 12.95 -11.56 -38.91
CA GLY A 1253 12.43 -11.99 -40.21
C GLY A 1253 12.63 -10.98 -41.35
N MET A 1254 12.69 -9.68 -41.06
CA MET A 1254 12.72 -8.62 -42.10
C MET A 1254 14.14 -8.29 -42.65
N ASN A 1255 14.94 -9.32 -42.95
CA ASN A 1255 16.25 -9.12 -43.60
C ASN A 1255 16.13 -8.99 -45.13
N GLY A 1256 15.91 -7.75 -45.59
CA GLY A 1256 15.77 -7.36 -47.01
C GLY A 1256 14.30 -7.14 -47.40
N VAL A 1257 13.94 -6.06 -48.09
CA VAL A 1257 14.68 -5.31 -49.14
C VAL A 1257 15.00 -3.86 -48.73
N CYS A 1258 15.97 -3.23 -49.43
CA CYS A 1258 16.37 -1.83 -49.29
C CYS A 1258 15.30 -0.81 -49.73
#